data_AF-A0A1G9H7V6-F1
#
_entry.id   AF-A0A1G9H7V6-F1
#
_cell.length_a   1.000
_cell.length_b   1.000
_cell.length_c   1.000
_cell.angle_alpha   90.00
_cell.angle_beta   90.00
_cell.angle_gamma   90.00
#
_symmetry.space_group_name_H-M   'P 1'
#
loop_
_entity.id
_entity.type
_entity.pdbx_description
1 polymer ?
#
loop_
_entity_poly.entity_id
_entity_poly.type
_entity_poly.pdbx_seq_one_letter_code
_entity_poly.pdbx_strand_id
1 'polypeptide(L)'
;MKYKNRLIIPTLITTSLLTSSLVANADEMTDESISTDEIEVTVNENDETRNGSVNVEEMPSDATDAIDDSDSTDAVSQEAVHDEMAIHEETVDDSNTEEITESNTITDTEENNTEDISQNDNLPETTNNVTDKAGQDDDFAENDTSKKLTNEKVKHESLDEVSKQAHDAKLISDEQKIEHISTDSDHYEDSTFHDTDEQDNQEVATDSTIFEDTDVSNETITDEDLTSNQADHESEARSFSAPENISTFSTMNLKPEANNVREVKSVNYATRIKDENNSGLYSPVTNNNGKNAERFLNQTLFISESTKVNGSTYYKILKGVDGPMQGWMKQNDLDLYNIFNHRKHNETLYVNSNHKNDYLLADPYGTSKQHVKKLKDTGSSTFNATETLKVGAVTYYYGTLGDSEGWITESRLTKQAQPKYSDARFAARIPNGNNNSGIYSPVTSNNSVSANRFNNSTLFITEQADYDGTTYYKIHNGLDGAMQGWMKKNDLQIFGLGKVRNHSGSYTVKHDDFDLYTDPYGNLSQRIGSLKNYKNTPFKAEKSIKIGATTHYYGSFGNQKGWISNAALTKYTAPEPPVSSPKVQTVKYNRSLNNVLNTQMSLSTKPQAWVNGGGWRNATRSEVRHFLDTSHQKGGAWDYTFLNLDQRQGISSSVLNSNLLNNKGILTNRGSAFSQAARQHSINEVYLISHAILETGHGSSQLAQGVKLDRNGNRSNNGTTYYNMYGIGAVDHNALLGGARYAQRMGWDTPEKAIIGGAGFVSSNYFARGQNTLYSMRWNPGNPGTYQYATDVNWAYATGRNLKNYYDQLGIKGQYFTRHTF
;
A
#
# COMPACT_ATOMS: atom_id res chain seq x y z
N MET A 1 -3.61 -53.55 -44.61
CA MET A 1 -4.21 -52.23 -44.37
C MET A 1 -3.13 -51.15 -44.21
N LYS A 2 -3.47 -49.85 -44.27
CA LYS A 2 -2.53 -48.73 -44.07
C LYS A 2 -2.80 -48.04 -42.72
N TYR A 3 -1.86 -48.09 -41.77
CA TYR A 3 -1.95 -47.27 -40.55
C TYR A 3 -1.63 -45.80 -40.86
N LYS A 4 -2.68 -44.98 -41.02
CA LYS A 4 -2.58 -43.52 -40.94
C LYS A 4 -2.87 -43.07 -39.50
N ASN A 5 -1.83 -42.96 -38.68
CA ASN A 5 -1.84 -42.11 -37.49
C ASN A 5 -0.42 -41.56 -37.29
N ARG A 6 -0.05 -40.58 -38.14
CA ARG A 6 1.12 -39.74 -37.90
C ARG A 6 0.65 -38.56 -37.06
N LEU A 7 1.07 -38.54 -35.79
CA LEU A 7 1.00 -37.31 -35.01
C LEU A 7 2.03 -36.35 -35.61
N ILE A 8 1.56 -35.36 -36.37
CA ILE A 8 2.42 -34.30 -36.89
C ILE A 8 2.66 -33.35 -35.71
N ILE A 9 3.82 -33.48 -35.08
CA ILE A 9 4.39 -32.34 -34.34
C ILE A 9 4.82 -31.35 -35.44
N PRO A 10 4.21 -30.16 -35.53
CA PRO A 10 4.53 -29.22 -36.59
C PRO A 10 5.99 -28.80 -36.45
N THR A 11 6.76 -28.92 -37.54
CA THR A 11 8.18 -28.58 -37.55
C THR A 11 8.35 -27.07 -37.57
N LEU A 12 8.18 -26.42 -36.41
CA LEU A 12 8.24 -24.98 -36.23
C LEU A 12 9.68 -24.46 -36.36
N ILE A 13 10.06 -24.24 -37.61
CA ILE A 13 10.83 -23.08 -38.10
C ILE A 13 12.07 -22.74 -37.27
N THR A 14 13.21 -23.31 -37.67
CA THR A 14 14.55 -22.92 -37.21
C THR A 14 15.03 -21.61 -37.85
N THR A 15 14.34 -20.49 -37.58
CA THR A 15 14.86 -19.14 -37.85
C THR A 15 14.64 -18.25 -36.62
N SER A 16 15.62 -18.23 -35.72
CA SER A 16 15.73 -17.19 -34.70
C SER A 16 16.56 -16.04 -35.26
N LEU A 17 15.90 -14.91 -35.54
CA LEU A 17 16.57 -13.63 -35.70
C LEU A 17 17.01 -13.14 -34.31
N LEU A 18 18.31 -13.17 -34.05
CA LEU A 18 18.90 -12.59 -32.84
C LEU A 18 19.38 -11.17 -33.12
N THR A 19 18.48 -10.19 -32.93
CA THR A 19 18.83 -8.77 -32.84
C THR A 19 18.59 -8.27 -31.42
N SER A 20 19.58 -8.47 -30.56
CA SER A 20 19.71 -7.79 -29.26
C SER A 20 21.19 -7.69 -28.90
N SER A 21 21.62 -6.48 -28.56
CA SER A 21 23.00 -6.15 -28.25
C SER A 21 23.41 -6.67 -26.86
N LEU A 22 24.60 -7.26 -26.79
CA LEU A 22 25.41 -7.31 -25.57
C LEU A 22 26.87 -7.58 -25.97
N VAL A 23 27.79 -6.77 -25.47
CA VAL A 23 29.22 -6.90 -25.74
C VAL A 23 29.77 -8.06 -24.92
N ALA A 24 30.48 -8.97 -25.59
CA ALA A 24 31.32 -9.98 -24.97
C ALA A 24 32.63 -10.03 -25.76
N ASN A 25 33.77 -10.00 -25.06
CA ASN A 25 35.09 -9.95 -25.70
C ASN A 25 35.34 -11.24 -26.49
N ALA A 26 35.77 -11.09 -27.75
CA ALA A 26 36.30 -12.18 -28.54
C ALA A 26 37.83 -12.19 -28.36
N ASP A 27 38.34 -13.14 -27.58
CA ASP A 27 39.78 -13.29 -27.34
C ASP A 27 40.12 -14.77 -27.07
N GLU A 28 40.11 -15.58 -28.14
CA GLU A 28 40.92 -16.82 -28.27
C GLU A 28 40.88 -17.33 -29.72
N MET A 29 41.93 -18.07 -30.13
CA MET A 29 42.14 -18.73 -31.43
C MET A 29 42.53 -17.85 -32.63
N THR A 30 43.72 -17.25 -32.55
CA THR A 30 44.64 -17.23 -33.70
C THR A 30 45.39 -18.57 -33.79
N ASP A 31 45.36 -19.22 -34.95
CA ASP A 31 46.56 -19.58 -35.76
C ASP A 31 46.24 -20.70 -36.76
N GLU A 32 46.22 -20.37 -38.05
CA GLU A 32 46.83 -21.22 -39.09
C GLU A 32 47.08 -20.37 -40.35
N SER A 33 48.30 -20.41 -40.87
CA SER A 33 48.76 -19.56 -41.97
C SER A 33 48.36 -20.07 -43.36
N ILE A 34 48.06 -19.16 -44.30
CA ILE A 34 48.43 -19.29 -45.72
C ILE A 34 48.52 -17.89 -46.35
N SER A 35 49.47 -17.70 -47.26
CA SER A 35 49.72 -16.47 -48.02
C SER A 35 49.24 -16.62 -49.46
N THR A 36 48.74 -15.53 -50.08
CA THR A 36 49.29 -14.97 -51.33
C THR A 36 48.56 -13.67 -51.76
N ASP A 37 49.39 -12.68 -52.11
CA ASP A 37 49.29 -11.74 -53.23
C ASP A 37 48.25 -10.59 -53.28
N GLU A 38 48.76 -9.45 -53.75
CA GLU A 38 48.11 -8.15 -53.92
C GLU A 38 47.48 -8.00 -55.31
N ILE A 39 46.35 -7.28 -55.44
CA ILE A 39 46.06 -6.45 -56.62
C ILE A 39 45.35 -5.17 -56.17
N GLU A 40 46.00 -4.01 -56.36
CA GLU A 40 45.32 -2.71 -56.37
C GLU A 40 44.76 -2.41 -57.77
N VAL A 41 43.54 -1.86 -57.85
CA VAL A 41 43.07 -1.05 -58.99
C VAL A 41 42.23 0.11 -58.47
N THR A 42 42.50 1.32 -58.96
CA THR A 42 41.91 2.58 -58.49
C THR A 42 40.89 3.20 -59.46
N VAL A 43 39.84 3.82 -58.88
CA VAL A 43 39.16 5.06 -59.33
C VAL A 43 38.39 5.07 -60.68
N ASN A 44 37.09 5.42 -60.62
CA ASN A 44 36.53 6.61 -61.30
C ASN A 44 35.09 6.95 -60.87
N GLU A 45 34.61 8.13 -61.25
CA GLU A 45 33.37 8.80 -60.78
C GLU A 45 32.27 8.93 -61.87
N ASN A 46 31.09 9.43 -61.46
CA ASN A 46 29.99 10.01 -62.27
C ASN A 46 29.12 9.01 -63.10
N ASP A 47 27.88 9.31 -63.51
CA ASP A 47 27.19 10.61 -63.69
C ASP A 47 25.64 10.54 -63.43
N GLU A 48 24.92 11.67 -63.57
CA GLU A 48 23.50 11.91 -63.22
C GLU A 48 22.41 11.21 -64.09
N THR A 49 21.16 11.12 -63.57
CA THR A 49 19.90 11.75 -64.13
C THR A 49 18.61 11.24 -63.44
N ARG A 50 17.40 11.78 -63.69
CA ARG A 50 16.79 13.07 -63.22
C ARG A 50 15.31 13.21 -63.66
N ASN A 51 14.37 13.52 -62.73
CA ASN A 51 12.99 14.08 -62.95
C ASN A 51 12.20 14.10 -61.60
N GLY A 52 11.20 14.96 -61.31
CA GLY A 52 10.70 16.18 -61.98
C GLY A 52 9.31 16.66 -61.46
N SER A 53 9.14 17.97 -61.18
CA SER A 53 7.91 18.72 -60.77
C SER A 53 7.28 18.45 -59.37
N VAL A 54 6.77 19.37 -58.51
CA VAL A 54 6.63 20.87 -58.36
C VAL A 54 5.18 21.43 -58.31
N ASN A 55 4.80 22.03 -57.17
CA ASN A 55 4.06 23.30 -56.91
C ASN A 55 3.95 23.52 -55.36
N VAL A 56 4.10 24.69 -54.70
CA VAL A 56 3.59 26.09 -54.89
C VAL A 56 2.16 26.24 -54.33
N GLU A 57 1.74 27.22 -53.49
CA GLU A 57 2.32 28.47 -52.87
C GLU A 57 1.97 28.46 -51.32
N GLU A 58 1.89 29.46 -50.40
CA GLU A 58 2.02 30.94 -50.25
C GLU A 58 2.21 31.32 -48.73
N MET A 59 2.32 32.62 -48.36
CA MET A 59 2.24 33.18 -46.97
C MET A 59 1.55 34.57 -46.98
N PRO A 60 1.06 35.09 -45.82
CA PRO A 60 1.52 36.45 -45.41
C PRO A 60 1.57 36.75 -43.88
N SER A 61 2.51 37.66 -43.51
CA SER A 61 2.46 38.85 -42.60
C SER A 61 1.71 38.84 -41.23
N ASP A 62 1.92 39.70 -40.21
CA ASP A 62 2.64 40.97 -39.89
C ASP A 62 2.90 41.03 -38.33
N ALA A 63 3.52 42.02 -37.65
CA ALA A 63 4.71 42.89 -37.83
C ALA A 63 4.89 43.81 -36.58
N THR A 64 6.11 44.38 -36.33
CA THR A 64 6.44 45.54 -35.42
C THR A 64 6.11 45.44 -33.90
N ASP A 65 6.77 46.05 -32.89
CA ASP A 65 7.93 46.96 -32.67
C ASP A 65 8.57 46.57 -31.29
N ALA A 66 9.83 46.78 -30.87
CA ALA A 66 10.93 47.75 -31.04
C ALA A 66 11.11 48.72 -29.82
N ILE A 67 12.37 49.13 -29.52
CA ILE A 67 12.82 50.19 -28.58
C ILE A 67 12.73 49.85 -27.06
N ASP A 68 13.54 50.32 -26.09
CA ASP A 68 14.98 50.69 -25.85
C ASP A 68 15.06 51.16 -24.35
N ASP A 69 16.16 51.37 -23.61
CA ASP A 69 17.53 50.81 -23.51
C ASP A 69 18.20 51.42 -22.21
N SER A 70 19.40 50.98 -21.79
CA SER A 70 20.36 51.61 -20.82
C SER A 70 19.99 51.65 -19.31
N ASP A 71 20.88 51.91 -18.33
CA ASP A 71 22.33 51.60 -18.08
C ASP A 71 22.70 52.04 -16.62
N SER A 72 23.87 51.64 -16.08
CA SER A 72 24.53 52.06 -14.80
C SER A 72 23.82 51.72 -13.46
N THR A 73 24.41 51.51 -12.27
CA THR A 73 25.72 51.07 -11.67
C THR A 73 26.07 51.86 -10.38
N ASP A 74 26.76 51.17 -9.47
CA ASP A 74 27.70 51.67 -8.41
C ASP A 74 27.28 52.03 -6.96
N ALA A 75 28.28 51.80 -6.06
CA ALA A 75 28.55 52.42 -4.75
C ALA A 75 27.90 51.92 -3.41
N VAL A 76 28.26 50.69 -3.01
CA VAL A 76 28.99 50.32 -1.76
C VAL A 76 28.97 51.27 -0.51
N SER A 77 28.69 50.73 0.71
CA SER A 77 29.63 50.71 1.87
C SER A 77 29.08 50.09 3.20
N GLN A 78 29.76 49.03 3.70
CA GLN A 78 30.17 48.67 5.11
C GLN A 78 29.14 48.73 6.30
N GLU A 79 29.24 48.02 7.43
CA GLU A 79 30.29 47.26 8.17
C GLU A 79 29.73 45.86 8.62
N ALA A 80 30.49 44.73 8.61
CA ALA A 80 31.21 44.07 9.74
C ALA A 80 30.32 43.50 10.90
N VAL A 81 30.58 42.38 11.62
CA VAL A 81 31.82 41.65 12.01
C VAL A 81 31.54 40.13 12.31
N HIS A 82 32.44 39.21 11.91
CA HIS A 82 32.69 37.80 12.37
C HIS A 82 31.54 36.74 12.37
N ASP A 83 31.80 35.41 12.29
CA ASP A 83 33.07 34.65 12.29
C ASP A 83 33.02 33.39 11.39
N GLU A 84 34.18 32.91 10.91
CA GLU A 84 34.35 31.63 10.19
C GLU A 84 35.35 30.71 10.90
N MET A 85 35.21 29.38 10.74
CA MET A 85 36.29 28.42 10.98
C MET A 85 36.55 27.57 9.74
N ALA A 86 37.81 27.53 9.31
CA ALA A 86 38.24 26.94 8.05
C ALA A 86 38.53 25.43 8.13
N ILE A 87 38.62 24.82 6.94
CA ILE A 87 39.04 23.44 6.72
C ILE A 87 40.58 23.39 6.61
N HIS A 88 41.21 22.37 7.18
CA HIS A 88 42.55 21.93 6.80
C HIS A 88 42.60 20.40 6.69
N GLU A 89 43.09 19.94 5.54
CA GLU A 89 43.70 18.63 5.39
C GLU A 89 45.19 18.78 5.71
N GLU A 90 45.79 17.77 6.35
CA GLU A 90 47.18 17.42 6.03
C GLU A 90 47.36 15.91 6.19
N THR A 91 48.33 15.35 5.47
CA THR A 91 48.66 13.93 5.42
C THR A 91 49.95 13.67 6.19
N VAL A 92 50.33 12.40 6.39
CA VAL A 92 51.65 11.86 5.98
C VAL A 92 51.68 10.36 6.27
N ASP A 93 52.43 9.65 5.44
CA ASP A 93 52.67 8.20 5.43
C ASP A 93 54.16 7.95 5.69
N ASP A 94 54.54 6.88 6.41
CA ASP A 94 55.74 6.10 6.12
C ASP A 94 55.81 4.76 6.91
N SER A 95 56.87 3.99 6.67
CA SER A 95 56.87 2.54 6.63
C SER A 95 58.09 1.87 7.30
N ASN A 96 57.91 0.61 7.73
CA ASN A 96 58.88 -0.52 7.81
C ASN A 96 58.21 -1.67 8.61
N THR A 97 58.03 -2.90 8.10
CA THR A 97 59.03 -3.95 7.76
C THR A 97 59.82 -4.50 8.95
N GLU A 98 59.53 -5.74 9.34
CA GLU A 98 60.44 -6.87 9.08
C GLU A 98 59.70 -8.22 9.16
N GLU A 99 60.37 -9.31 8.76
CA GLU A 99 59.86 -10.68 8.56
C GLU A 99 60.60 -11.67 9.50
N ILE A 100 60.29 -12.98 9.41
CA ILE A 100 61.16 -14.17 9.64
C ILE A 100 60.67 -15.19 10.70
N THR A 101 60.07 -16.29 10.20
CA THR A 101 60.13 -17.72 10.64
C THR A 101 59.83 -18.12 12.12
N GLU A 102 59.59 -19.37 12.52
CA GLU A 102 59.81 -20.72 11.93
C GLU A 102 58.60 -21.67 12.07
N SER A 103 58.63 -22.78 11.34
CA SER A 103 57.70 -23.91 11.45
C SER A 103 58.47 -25.21 11.72
N ASN A 104 58.15 -25.93 12.81
CA ASN A 104 58.40 -27.36 13.06
C ASN A 104 58.00 -27.73 14.51
N THR A 105 57.58 -28.94 14.93
CA THR A 105 56.87 -30.11 14.34
C THR A 105 56.69 -31.15 15.45
N ILE A 106 55.58 -31.91 15.45
CA ILE A 106 55.47 -33.35 15.86
C ILE A 106 55.72 -33.69 17.37
N THR A 107 54.80 -34.36 18.11
CA THR A 107 53.41 -34.80 17.83
C THR A 107 52.45 -34.52 19.04
N ASP A 108 51.85 -35.38 19.89
CA ASP A 108 51.68 -36.86 19.98
C ASP A 108 50.54 -37.29 20.95
N THR A 109 50.38 -38.60 21.15
CA THR A 109 49.41 -39.36 21.99
C THR A 109 49.56 -39.16 23.51
N GLU A 110 48.62 -39.52 24.43
CA GLU A 110 47.21 -40.01 24.39
C GLU A 110 46.50 -39.51 25.71
N GLU A 111 45.39 -39.99 26.29
CA GLU A 111 44.57 -41.22 26.20
C GLU A 111 43.09 -40.93 26.60
N ASN A 112 42.30 -41.93 27.05
CA ASN A 112 40.89 -41.80 27.44
C ASN A 112 40.70 -41.38 28.92
N ASN A 113 39.59 -40.69 29.27
CA ASN A 113 38.39 -41.37 29.80
C ASN A 113 37.22 -40.44 30.19
N THR A 114 36.04 -41.05 30.24
CA THR A 114 34.80 -40.55 30.87
C THR A 114 34.84 -40.63 32.39
N GLU A 115 34.02 -39.83 33.08
CA GLU A 115 33.11 -40.41 34.09
C GLU A 115 31.81 -39.60 34.23
N ASP A 116 30.75 -40.25 34.72
CA ASP A 116 29.35 -39.79 34.65
C ASP A 116 28.61 -40.00 36.00
N ILE A 117 27.42 -39.40 36.11
CA ILE A 117 26.51 -39.28 37.26
C ILE A 117 26.31 -40.57 38.08
N SER A 118 26.46 -40.49 39.41
CA SER A 118 25.64 -41.16 40.46
C SER A 118 26.27 -40.98 41.87
N GLN A 119 25.57 -41.06 43.01
CA GLN A 119 24.14 -40.98 43.35
C GLN A 119 23.97 -40.62 44.86
N ASN A 120 22.73 -40.32 45.25
CA ASN A 120 22.11 -40.62 46.56
C ASN A 120 22.39 -39.81 47.87
N ASP A 121 21.25 -39.47 48.48
CA ASP A 121 20.85 -39.69 49.89
C ASP A 121 20.99 -38.62 51.01
N ASN A 122 19.81 -38.45 51.65
CA ASN A 122 19.51 -38.12 53.05
C ASN A 122 19.75 -36.71 53.64
N LEU A 123 18.61 -36.07 53.92
CA LEU A 123 18.37 -35.20 55.09
C LEU A 123 18.78 -35.89 56.41
N PRO A 124 19.17 -35.13 57.44
CA PRO A 124 18.18 -34.80 58.48
C PRO A 124 18.22 -33.34 58.98
N GLU A 125 17.29 -33.01 59.88
CA GLU A 125 17.03 -31.67 60.43
C GLU A 125 18.00 -31.25 61.56
N THR A 126 18.28 -29.95 61.72
CA THR A 126 18.56 -29.32 63.04
C THR A 126 18.09 -27.86 63.14
N THR A 127 16.91 -27.65 63.72
CA THR A 127 16.58 -26.67 64.78
C THR A 127 17.11 -25.21 64.81
N ASN A 128 16.14 -24.29 64.92
CA ASN A 128 16.02 -23.18 65.90
C ASN A 128 16.97 -21.95 65.88
N ASN A 129 16.42 -20.79 65.52
CA ASN A 129 16.12 -19.62 66.39
C ASN A 129 15.59 -18.45 65.52
N VAL A 130 14.48 -17.72 65.75
CA VAL A 130 13.87 -17.12 66.98
C VAL A 130 14.78 -16.02 67.55
N THR A 131 14.42 -14.74 67.67
CA THR A 131 13.20 -14.03 68.16
C THR A 131 12.79 -12.86 67.23
N ASP A 132 11.50 -12.48 67.05
CA ASP A 132 10.64 -11.58 67.88
C ASP A 132 11.20 -10.15 68.10
N LYS A 133 10.45 -9.03 68.28
CA LYS A 133 9.02 -8.58 68.31
C LYS A 133 9.04 -7.01 68.44
N ALA A 134 7.99 -6.18 68.52
CA ALA A 134 6.54 -6.15 68.18
C ALA A 134 6.04 -4.68 68.37
N GLY A 135 4.78 -4.38 68.02
CA GLY A 135 4.07 -3.12 68.36
C GLY A 135 3.09 -2.73 67.24
N GLN A 136 1.75 -2.79 67.34
CA GLN A 136 0.77 -2.40 68.39
C GLN A 136 0.59 -0.87 68.50
N ASP A 137 -0.62 -0.28 68.58
CA ASP A 137 -1.98 -0.87 68.70
C ASP A 137 -3.10 0.17 68.35
N ASP A 138 -4.37 -0.30 68.37
CA ASP A 138 -5.62 0.41 68.78
C ASP A 138 -6.24 1.61 68.01
N ASP A 139 -7.58 1.87 68.05
CA ASP A 139 -8.76 0.97 68.08
C ASP A 139 -10.12 1.73 67.88
N PHE A 140 -11.25 1.00 67.68
CA PHE A 140 -12.69 1.38 67.81
C PHE A 140 -13.26 2.55 66.95
N ALA A 141 -14.55 2.67 66.58
CA ALA A 141 -15.77 1.82 66.52
C ALA A 141 -16.73 2.51 65.47
N GLU A 142 -18.06 2.37 65.29
CA GLU A 142 -19.26 1.65 65.82
C GLU A 142 -20.37 1.82 64.68
N ASN A 143 -21.60 1.28 64.60
CA ASN A 143 -22.45 0.34 65.36
C ASN A 143 -23.59 -0.22 64.43
N ASP A 144 -24.25 -1.33 64.85
CA ASP A 144 -25.62 -1.85 64.58
C ASP A 144 -26.27 -1.89 63.15
N THR A 145 -27.18 -2.81 62.76
CA THR A 145 -27.91 -3.89 63.49
C THR A 145 -28.22 -5.15 62.63
N SER A 146 -28.06 -6.34 63.23
CA SER A 146 -28.82 -7.62 63.05
C SER A 146 -29.04 -8.37 61.70
N LYS A 147 -28.53 -9.63 61.68
CA LYS A 147 -29.22 -10.94 61.44
C LYS A 147 -30.13 -11.07 60.20
N LYS A 148 -29.93 -12.01 59.26
CA LYS A 148 -29.69 -13.48 59.29
C LYS A 148 -29.12 -13.92 57.92
N LEU A 149 -28.70 -15.14 57.54
CA LEU A 149 -28.21 -16.48 58.03
C LEU A 149 -27.99 -17.25 56.68
N THR A 150 -27.09 -18.20 56.37
CA THR A 150 -25.91 -18.90 56.94
C THR A 150 -25.23 -19.62 55.75
N ASN A 151 -24.01 -20.20 55.76
CA ASN A 151 -23.08 -20.57 56.83
C ASN A 151 -21.61 -20.38 56.37
N GLU A 152 -20.61 -20.96 57.05
CA GLU A 152 -19.19 -20.83 56.68
C GLU A 152 -18.38 -22.13 56.93
N LYS A 153 -17.23 -22.29 56.22
CA LYS A 153 -16.18 -23.36 56.32
C LYS A 153 -16.66 -24.79 55.94
N VAL A 154 -15.83 -25.73 55.45
CA VAL A 154 -14.38 -26.03 55.60
C VAL A 154 -13.75 -26.53 54.27
N LYS A 155 -12.41 -26.64 54.22
CA LYS A 155 -11.56 -27.41 53.27
C LYS A 155 -12.16 -28.80 52.88
N HIS A 156 -11.83 -29.35 51.70
CA HIS A 156 -10.75 -30.37 51.51
C HIS A 156 -10.76 -31.08 50.14
N GLU A 157 -9.59 -31.64 49.81
CA GLU A 157 -9.24 -32.82 48.98
C GLU A 157 -9.83 -33.15 47.59
N SER A 158 -8.93 -33.74 46.79
CA SER A 158 -9.13 -34.47 45.54
C SER A 158 -9.22 -35.98 45.76
N LEU A 159 -10.13 -36.66 45.06
CA LEU A 159 -10.16 -38.11 44.75
C LEU A 159 -11.14 -38.32 43.57
N ASP A 160 -11.22 -39.46 42.87
CA ASP A 160 -10.20 -40.27 42.16
C ASP A 160 -10.93 -41.36 41.33
N GLU A 161 -10.25 -41.98 40.35
CA GLU A 161 -10.70 -43.14 39.54
C GLU A 161 -12.06 -42.96 38.76
N VAL A 162 -12.52 -43.81 37.82
CA VAL A 162 -12.36 -45.24 37.47
C VAL A 162 -12.38 -45.40 35.92
N SER A 163 -11.77 -46.37 35.20
CA SER A 163 -10.76 -47.45 35.40
C SER A 163 -11.23 -48.76 34.72
N LYS A 164 -10.49 -49.44 33.81
CA LYS A 164 -9.23 -49.13 33.09
C LYS A 164 -9.43 -49.24 31.54
N GLN A 165 -9.23 -50.31 30.74
CA GLN A 165 -8.46 -51.57 30.86
C GLN A 165 -8.25 -52.28 29.47
N ALA A 166 -7.03 -52.22 28.91
CA ALA A 166 -6.31 -53.31 28.17
C ALA A 166 -6.74 -53.82 26.74
N HIS A 167 -5.90 -54.49 25.91
CA HIS A 167 -4.49 -54.98 26.04
C HIS A 167 -3.66 -54.94 24.72
N ASP A 168 -2.41 -55.41 24.79
CA ASP A 168 -1.25 -55.27 23.88
C ASP A 168 -1.21 -56.09 22.55
N ALA A 169 -0.12 -55.86 21.79
CA ALA A 169 0.56 -56.75 20.81
C ALA A 169 0.09 -56.77 19.34
N LYS A 170 0.92 -57.12 18.31
CA LYS A 170 2.40 -57.10 18.10
C LYS A 170 2.78 -57.49 16.64
N LEU A 171 3.44 -56.57 15.91
CA LEU A 171 4.37 -56.78 14.76
C LEU A 171 3.92 -57.50 13.45
N ILE A 172 4.78 -57.32 12.44
CA ILE A 172 5.01 -58.10 11.19
C ILE A 172 4.18 -57.69 9.94
N SER A 173 4.77 -58.03 8.79
CA SER A 173 4.60 -57.48 7.44
C SER A 173 3.75 -58.36 6.51
N ASP A 174 3.44 -57.82 5.33
CA ASP A 174 3.76 -58.33 3.97
C ASP A 174 2.83 -57.55 3.00
N GLU A 175 3.31 -56.77 2.03
CA GLU A 175 4.05 -57.10 0.80
C GLU A 175 3.28 -58.00 -0.20
N GLN A 176 3.08 -57.46 -1.41
CA GLN A 176 2.43 -58.08 -2.58
C GLN A 176 0.90 -58.30 -2.41
N LYS A 177 0.06 -58.15 -3.43
CA LYS A 177 0.23 -58.60 -4.83
C LYS A 177 -0.51 -57.71 -5.83
N ILE A 178 0.00 -57.65 -7.06
CA ILE A 178 -0.67 -57.07 -8.24
C ILE A 178 -1.64 -58.12 -8.82
N GLU A 179 -2.81 -57.70 -9.31
CA GLU A 179 -3.58 -58.51 -10.26
C GLU A 179 -4.30 -57.66 -11.32
N HIS A 180 -4.61 -58.27 -12.47
CA HIS A 180 -4.94 -57.58 -13.72
C HIS A 180 -6.44 -57.29 -13.89
N ILE A 181 -6.77 -56.08 -14.36
CA ILE A 181 -7.88 -55.82 -15.29
C ILE A 181 -7.29 -54.90 -16.37
N SER A 182 -6.81 -55.45 -17.50
CA SER A 182 -7.60 -55.82 -18.69
C SER A 182 -8.21 -54.59 -19.37
N THR A 183 -7.65 -54.22 -20.52
CA THR A 183 -8.25 -53.29 -21.47
C THR A 183 -9.33 -54.00 -22.26
N ASP A 184 -10.51 -53.40 -22.37
CA ASP A 184 -11.45 -53.70 -23.46
C ASP A 184 -12.02 -52.39 -24.02
N SER A 185 -12.47 -52.44 -25.27
CA SER A 185 -12.95 -51.29 -26.03
C SER A 185 -14.29 -51.57 -26.71
N ASP A 186 -15.24 -50.66 -26.55
CA ASP A 186 -16.37 -50.48 -27.46
C ASP A 186 -16.53 -48.97 -27.71
N HIS A 187 -16.45 -48.52 -28.97
CA HIS A 187 -17.54 -48.52 -29.95
C HIS A 187 -18.74 -47.66 -29.51
N TYR A 188 -18.85 -46.48 -30.12
CA TYR A 188 -20.12 -45.94 -30.61
C TYR A 188 -19.87 -45.13 -31.90
N GLU A 189 -20.93 -44.91 -32.67
CA GLU A 189 -20.87 -44.87 -34.14
C GLU A 189 -20.70 -43.49 -34.78
N ASP A 190 -20.30 -43.52 -36.05
CA ASP A 190 -20.32 -42.41 -36.99
C ASP A 190 -21.76 -42.16 -37.48
N SER A 191 -22.21 -40.89 -37.48
CA SER A 191 -23.39 -40.49 -38.24
C SER A 191 -23.26 -39.04 -38.73
N THR A 192 -23.67 -38.83 -39.98
CA THR A 192 -23.37 -37.64 -40.80
C THR A 192 -24.59 -36.73 -41.00
N PHE A 193 -24.34 -35.50 -41.50
CA PHE A 193 -25.32 -34.57 -42.11
C PHE A 193 -26.30 -33.87 -41.13
N HIS A 194 -26.86 -32.69 -41.41
CA HIS A 194 -26.69 -31.75 -42.56
C HIS A 194 -26.92 -30.29 -42.11
N ASP A 195 -26.66 -29.31 -42.98
CA ASP A 195 -27.05 -27.89 -42.81
C ASP A 195 -28.45 -27.62 -43.40
N THR A 196 -29.23 -26.72 -42.79
CA THR A 196 -30.25 -25.87 -43.45
C THR A 196 -30.57 -24.64 -42.58
N ASP A 197 -30.61 -23.45 -43.19
CA ASP A 197 -31.20 -22.24 -42.63
C ASP A 197 -32.74 -22.20 -42.79
N GLU A 198 -33.43 -21.48 -41.90
CA GLU A 198 -34.64 -20.62 -42.11
C GLU A 198 -35.16 -20.20 -40.71
N GLN A 199 -35.22 -18.92 -40.33
CA GLN A 199 -36.18 -17.85 -40.68
C GLN A 199 -37.62 -17.99 -40.12
N ASP A 200 -37.83 -17.30 -38.99
CA ASP A 200 -38.72 -16.13 -38.86
C ASP A 200 -40.14 -16.24 -38.21
N ASN A 201 -40.39 -15.23 -37.35
CA ASN A 201 -41.64 -14.58 -36.91
C ASN A 201 -42.78 -15.23 -36.06
N GLN A 202 -43.23 -14.44 -35.06
CA GLN A 202 -44.59 -14.30 -34.46
C GLN A 202 -45.16 -15.46 -33.58
N GLU A 203 -45.98 -15.25 -32.53
CA GLU A 203 -46.51 -14.02 -31.87
C GLU A 203 -46.91 -14.25 -30.37
N VAL A 204 -46.96 -13.17 -29.57
CA VAL A 204 -47.94 -12.78 -28.49
C VAL A 204 -48.74 -13.89 -27.73
N ALA A 205 -48.89 -13.91 -26.39
CA ALA A 205 -48.38 -13.13 -25.25
C ALA A 205 -48.49 -13.99 -23.95
N THR A 206 -47.81 -13.70 -22.82
CA THR A 206 -48.23 -12.83 -21.69
C THR A 206 -47.33 -13.14 -20.47
N ASP A 207 -47.24 -12.39 -19.36
CA ASP A 207 -47.37 -10.93 -19.06
C ASP A 207 -46.90 -10.70 -17.59
N SER A 208 -46.46 -9.47 -17.23
CA SER A 208 -46.20 -8.96 -15.84
C SER A 208 -45.15 -9.70 -14.98
N THR A 209 -44.24 -9.07 -14.21
CA THR A 209 -44.02 -7.67 -13.78
C THR A 209 -42.52 -7.41 -13.47
N ILE A 210 -41.99 -6.23 -13.85
CA ILE A 210 -41.44 -5.12 -13.00
C ILE A 210 -40.44 -5.51 -11.85
N PHE A 211 -39.29 -4.84 -11.61
CA PHE A 211 -38.70 -3.55 -12.05
C PHE A 211 -37.17 -3.71 -12.30
N GLU A 212 -36.58 -2.84 -13.13
CA GLU A 212 -35.13 -2.61 -13.27
C GLU A 212 -34.66 -1.36 -12.50
N ASP A 213 -33.34 -1.19 -12.32
CA ASP A 213 -32.73 0.08 -11.90
C ASP A 213 -31.29 0.21 -12.43
N THR A 214 -31.04 1.14 -13.37
CA THR A 214 -29.69 1.47 -13.89
C THR A 214 -29.58 2.92 -14.41
N ASP A 215 -28.94 3.77 -13.60
CA ASP A 215 -27.72 4.54 -13.94
C ASP A 215 -27.71 5.60 -15.10
N VAL A 216 -26.63 6.41 -15.11
CA VAL A 216 -26.05 7.22 -16.23
C VAL A 216 -26.38 8.74 -16.36
N SER A 217 -25.29 9.52 -16.19
CA SER A 217 -24.87 10.82 -16.79
C SER A 217 -25.52 12.19 -16.49
N ASN A 218 -24.61 13.12 -16.14
CA ASN A 218 -24.56 14.58 -16.31
C ASN A 218 -25.37 15.21 -17.47
N GLU A 219 -25.83 16.46 -17.26
CA GLU A 219 -25.33 17.63 -18.03
C GLU A 219 -25.47 18.95 -17.23
N THR A 220 -25.35 20.13 -17.86
CA THR A 220 -24.77 21.34 -17.22
C THR A 220 -25.60 22.65 -17.22
N ILE A 221 -25.28 23.52 -16.22
CA ILE A 221 -25.12 24.99 -16.30
C ILE A 221 -26.30 25.97 -15.93
N THR A 222 -25.94 26.94 -15.05
CA THR A 222 -26.49 28.30 -14.73
C THR A 222 -27.89 28.58 -14.13
N ASP A 223 -27.84 29.26 -12.97
CA ASP A 223 -28.46 30.56 -12.60
C ASP A 223 -29.89 30.75 -12.01
N GLU A 224 -29.90 31.70 -11.06
CA GLU A 224 -30.96 32.54 -10.43
C GLU A 224 -32.20 31.98 -9.69
N ASP A 225 -32.08 32.05 -8.34
CA ASP A 225 -32.97 32.77 -7.40
C ASP A 225 -34.29 32.15 -6.85
N LEU A 226 -34.69 32.69 -5.69
CA LEU A 226 -35.96 32.67 -4.96
C LEU A 226 -36.43 31.41 -4.19
N THR A 227 -36.70 31.67 -2.90
CA THR A 227 -37.66 31.01 -1.98
C THR A 227 -37.44 29.52 -1.66
N SER A 228 -37.14 29.11 -0.42
CA SER A 228 -37.82 29.34 0.88
C SER A 228 -39.19 28.67 1.03
N ASN A 229 -39.24 27.53 1.73
CA ASN A 229 -40.23 27.25 2.77
C ASN A 229 -39.92 25.93 3.50
N GLN A 230 -39.74 25.98 4.82
CA GLN A 230 -40.13 24.85 5.67
C GLN A 230 -40.52 25.30 7.09
N ALA A 231 -41.84 25.39 7.28
CA ALA A 231 -42.54 25.17 8.55
C ALA A 231 -42.26 23.77 9.10
N ASP A 232 -42.42 23.44 10.39
CA ASP A 232 -42.77 24.20 11.60
C ASP A 232 -42.29 23.38 12.81
N HIS A 233 -42.16 23.99 14.00
CA HIS A 233 -42.66 23.38 15.25
C HIS A 233 -42.65 24.37 16.42
N GLU A 234 -43.75 24.39 17.18
CA GLU A 234 -43.97 25.26 18.35
C GLU A 234 -43.38 24.70 19.65
N SER A 235 -43.13 25.58 20.64
CA SER A 235 -43.45 25.28 22.05
C SER A 235 -43.59 26.52 22.93
N GLU A 236 -44.81 26.73 23.45
CA GLU A 236 -45.22 27.51 24.64
C GLU A 236 -44.30 28.61 25.23
N ALA A 237 -44.71 29.87 25.08
CA ALA A 237 -44.34 30.94 26.00
C ALA A 237 -45.40 31.07 27.11
N ARG A 238 -45.08 30.68 28.36
CA ARG A 238 -45.97 30.85 29.52
C ARG A 238 -45.79 32.22 30.16
N SER A 239 -46.91 32.83 30.55
CA SER A 239 -46.94 34.13 31.20
C SER A 239 -46.58 34.06 32.69
N PHE A 240 -45.97 35.13 33.20
CA PHE A 240 -45.97 35.46 34.62
C PHE A 240 -46.14 36.98 34.78
N SER A 241 -46.92 37.39 35.79
CA SER A 241 -47.34 38.78 35.97
C SER A 241 -46.54 39.50 37.05
N ALA A 242 -46.43 40.83 36.90
CA ALA A 242 -46.06 41.77 37.95
C ALA A 242 -46.99 43.01 37.86
N PRO A 243 -47.40 43.63 38.98
CA PRO A 243 -48.61 44.47 38.99
C PRO A 243 -48.38 45.99 38.92
N GLU A 244 -49.48 46.65 38.53
CA GLU A 244 -49.89 48.04 38.84
C GLU A 244 -49.17 49.29 38.28
N ASN A 245 -50.02 50.16 37.73
CA ASN A 245 -49.95 51.62 37.81
C ASN A 245 -48.74 52.35 37.17
N ILE A 246 -48.56 52.17 35.85
CA ILE A 246 -47.98 53.22 34.99
C ILE A 246 -49.11 53.91 34.22
N SER A 247 -49.30 55.21 34.46
CA SER A 247 -50.28 56.01 33.71
C SER A 247 -49.77 56.30 32.30
N THR A 248 -50.35 55.62 31.31
CA THR A 248 -50.11 55.89 29.88
C THR A 248 -50.88 57.15 29.45
N PHE A 249 -50.22 58.30 29.48
CA PHE A 249 -50.79 59.55 28.96
C PHE A 249 -50.88 59.50 27.43
N SER A 250 -52.08 59.24 26.91
CA SER A 250 -52.38 59.30 25.48
C SER A 250 -52.06 60.67 24.89
N THR A 251 -51.37 60.69 23.75
CA THR A 251 -51.01 61.93 23.03
C THR A 251 -52.22 62.53 22.32
N MET A 252 -53.04 63.27 23.05
CA MET A 252 -54.08 64.12 22.45
C MET A 252 -53.41 65.29 21.72
N ASN A 253 -53.62 65.35 20.40
CA ASN A 253 -52.89 66.29 19.54
C ASN A 253 -53.53 67.69 19.60
N LEU A 254 -52.89 68.62 20.32
CA LEU A 254 -53.28 70.03 20.39
C LEU A 254 -52.22 70.91 19.71
N LYS A 255 -52.68 71.94 18.98
CA LYS A 255 -51.81 72.83 18.20
C LYS A 255 -50.83 73.60 19.10
N PRO A 256 -49.56 73.80 18.66
CA PRO A 256 -48.66 74.72 19.32
C PRO A 256 -48.93 76.18 18.88
N GLU A 257 -49.05 77.06 19.86
CA GLU A 257 -48.72 78.49 19.71
C GLU A 257 -47.60 78.84 20.72
N ALA A 258 -46.98 80.01 20.55
CA ALA A 258 -45.92 80.56 21.41
C ALA A 258 -44.56 79.82 21.42
N ASN A 259 -43.79 80.02 20.35
CA ASN A 259 -42.37 80.42 20.35
C ASN A 259 -41.53 80.16 21.64
N ASN A 260 -40.59 79.20 21.57
CA ASN A 260 -39.19 79.36 22.06
C ASN A 260 -38.30 78.09 21.94
N VAL A 261 -38.84 76.95 21.49
CA VAL A 261 -38.04 75.76 21.18
C VAL A 261 -37.26 75.99 19.89
N ARG A 262 -35.92 75.86 19.93
CA ARG A 262 -35.08 75.81 18.71
C ARG A 262 -34.87 74.37 18.24
N GLU A 263 -34.60 74.24 16.94
CA GLU A 263 -34.11 73.06 16.21
C GLU A 263 -33.61 71.91 17.11
N VAL A 264 -34.27 70.76 17.01
CA VAL A 264 -33.84 69.52 17.66
C VAL A 264 -32.66 68.94 16.88
N LYS A 265 -31.56 68.63 17.58
CA LYS A 265 -30.33 68.06 17.00
C LYS A 265 -30.11 66.66 17.54
N SER A 266 -29.94 65.69 16.65
CA SER A 266 -29.50 64.34 17.04
C SER A 266 -28.08 64.41 17.62
N VAL A 267 -27.87 63.67 18.70
CA VAL A 267 -26.61 63.54 19.44
C VAL A 267 -26.60 62.17 20.10
N ASN A 268 -25.42 61.55 20.29
CA ASN A 268 -25.33 60.22 20.93
C ASN A 268 -24.48 60.29 22.19
N TYR A 269 -25.11 60.23 23.36
CA TYR A 269 -24.42 60.19 24.66
C TYR A 269 -24.96 59.08 25.56
N ALA A 270 -24.06 58.44 26.31
CA ALA A 270 -24.40 57.83 27.59
C ALA A 270 -24.34 58.93 28.66
N THR A 271 -25.14 58.82 29.71
CA THR A 271 -25.19 59.83 30.77
C THR A 271 -25.51 59.23 32.13
N ARG A 272 -25.17 59.95 33.20
CA ARG A 272 -25.70 59.72 34.55
C ARG A 272 -26.25 61.03 35.09
N ILE A 273 -27.28 60.95 35.92
CA ILE A 273 -27.75 62.09 36.71
C ILE A 273 -26.74 62.29 37.85
N LYS A 274 -26.25 63.53 38.01
CA LYS A 274 -25.17 63.86 38.96
C LYS A 274 -25.55 63.57 40.41
N ASP A 275 -26.68 64.11 40.83
CA ASP A 275 -27.14 64.04 42.22
C ASP A 275 -28.67 64.19 42.33
N GLU A 276 -29.17 64.05 43.56
CA GLU A 276 -30.59 64.08 43.90
C GLU A 276 -31.27 65.45 43.67
N ASN A 277 -30.52 66.55 43.65
CA ASN A 277 -31.03 67.93 43.50
C ASN A 277 -31.14 68.36 42.02
N ASN A 278 -31.39 67.41 41.12
CA ASN A 278 -31.58 67.65 39.70
C ASN A 278 -32.93 68.33 39.40
N SER A 279 -33.08 68.88 38.19
CA SER A 279 -34.29 69.60 37.77
C SER A 279 -35.49 68.70 37.45
N GLY A 280 -35.32 67.37 37.53
CA GLY A 280 -36.31 66.38 37.12
C GLY A 280 -36.49 66.24 35.60
N LEU A 281 -37.42 65.34 35.23
CA LEU A 281 -37.76 65.02 33.85
C LEU A 281 -38.97 65.83 33.35
N TYR A 282 -38.83 66.45 32.18
CA TYR A 282 -39.82 67.30 31.53
C TYR A 282 -40.47 66.55 30.36
N SER A 283 -41.80 66.53 30.29
CA SER A 283 -42.54 65.98 29.13
C SER A 283 -43.88 66.70 28.96
N PRO A 284 -44.07 67.53 27.91
CA PRO A 284 -43.07 67.97 26.94
C PRO A 284 -41.92 68.79 27.57
N VAL A 285 -40.87 69.05 26.77
CA VAL A 285 -39.69 69.86 27.17
C VAL A 285 -40.03 71.29 27.59
N THR A 286 -41.21 71.80 27.19
CA THR A 286 -41.72 73.14 27.51
C THR A 286 -42.44 73.25 28.84
N ASN A 287 -42.57 72.16 29.62
CA ASN A 287 -43.18 72.22 30.95
C ASN A 287 -42.38 73.11 31.91
N ASN A 288 -43.09 73.88 32.74
CA ASN A 288 -42.45 74.71 33.77
C ASN A 288 -41.80 73.88 34.89
N ASN A 289 -42.40 72.73 35.24
CA ASN A 289 -41.97 71.87 36.34
C ASN A 289 -41.58 70.48 35.84
N GLY A 290 -40.39 70.00 36.25
CA GLY A 290 -39.96 68.62 36.04
C GLY A 290 -40.65 67.65 37.01
N LYS A 291 -40.62 66.36 36.68
CA LYS A 291 -41.03 65.24 37.54
C LYS A 291 -39.80 64.60 38.20
N ASN A 292 -39.98 64.09 39.41
CA ASN A 292 -38.93 63.42 40.17
C ASN A 292 -38.20 62.33 39.35
N ALA A 293 -36.87 62.32 39.41
CA ALA A 293 -36.01 61.42 38.66
C ALA A 293 -35.13 60.50 39.54
N GLU A 294 -35.37 60.41 40.85
CA GLU A 294 -34.58 59.62 41.81
C GLU A 294 -34.43 58.15 41.39
N ARG A 295 -35.49 57.59 40.77
CA ARG A 295 -35.48 56.22 40.23
C ARG A 295 -34.39 55.97 39.18
N PHE A 296 -33.81 57.02 38.60
CA PHE A 296 -32.72 56.98 37.63
C PHE A 296 -31.35 57.38 38.22
N LEU A 297 -31.24 57.69 39.52
CA LEU A 297 -29.94 57.91 40.18
C LEU A 297 -29.12 56.62 40.24
N ASN A 298 -27.79 56.75 40.15
CA ASN A 298 -26.84 55.62 40.11
C ASN A 298 -27.22 54.54 39.07
N GLN A 299 -27.57 54.95 37.86
CA GLN A 299 -27.65 54.08 36.68
C GLN A 299 -27.31 54.90 35.42
N THR A 300 -26.78 54.24 34.40
CA THR A 300 -26.45 54.86 33.12
C THR A 300 -27.70 54.93 32.23
N LEU A 301 -27.91 56.08 31.60
CA LEU A 301 -29.03 56.42 30.72
C LEU A 301 -28.48 56.85 29.36
N PHE A 302 -29.35 57.02 28.37
CA PHE A 302 -28.95 57.32 27.00
C PHE A 302 -29.63 58.57 26.46
N ILE A 303 -28.98 59.21 25.49
CA ILE A 303 -29.44 60.44 24.86
C ILE A 303 -29.28 60.31 23.34
N SER A 304 -30.37 60.53 22.61
CA SER A 304 -30.43 60.55 21.13
C SER A 304 -30.68 61.94 20.53
N GLU A 305 -31.20 62.89 21.32
CA GLU A 305 -31.60 64.23 20.86
C GLU A 305 -31.30 65.32 21.89
N SER A 306 -31.07 66.53 21.38
CA SER A 306 -30.88 67.76 22.15
C SER A 306 -31.68 68.92 21.56
N THR A 307 -32.11 69.87 22.40
CA THR A 307 -32.78 71.10 21.98
C THR A 307 -32.41 72.25 22.91
N LYS A 308 -32.70 73.50 22.50
CA LYS A 308 -32.58 74.67 23.37
C LYS A 308 -33.94 75.34 23.57
N VAL A 309 -34.30 75.54 24.84
CA VAL A 309 -35.52 76.21 25.28
C VAL A 309 -35.12 77.28 26.29
N ASN A 310 -35.56 78.53 26.08
CA ASN A 310 -35.25 79.68 26.94
C ASN A 310 -33.75 79.81 27.29
N GLY A 311 -32.88 79.56 26.30
CA GLY A 311 -31.41 79.60 26.44
C GLY A 311 -30.76 78.34 27.04
N SER A 312 -31.51 77.51 27.76
CA SER A 312 -31.00 76.26 28.37
C SER A 312 -31.00 75.09 27.39
N THR A 313 -29.97 74.24 27.43
CA THR A 313 -29.92 72.98 26.67
C THR A 313 -30.67 71.88 27.44
N TYR A 314 -31.54 71.17 26.74
CA TYR A 314 -32.24 69.98 27.21
C TYR A 314 -31.88 68.78 26.35
N TYR A 315 -31.79 67.59 26.97
CA TYR A 315 -31.50 66.32 26.32
C TYR A 315 -32.64 65.32 26.53
N LYS A 316 -32.96 64.55 25.47
CA LYS A 316 -33.96 63.47 25.49
C LYS A 316 -33.36 62.24 26.18
N ILE A 317 -33.87 61.90 27.35
CA ILE A 317 -33.39 60.78 28.16
C ILE A 317 -34.12 59.50 27.75
N LEU A 318 -33.36 58.44 27.47
CA LEU A 318 -33.81 57.07 27.18
C LEU A 318 -33.32 56.11 28.28
N LYS A 319 -34.00 54.97 28.43
CA LYS A 319 -33.53 53.82 29.23
C LYS A 319 -33.23 52.66 28.29
N GLY A 320 -31.98 52.21 28.18
CA GLY A 320 -31.48 51.43 27.04
C GLY A 320 -31.01 52.35 25.90
N VAL A 321 -30.01 51.90 25.13
CA VAL A 321 -29.33 52.68 24.07
C VAL A 321 -30.32 53.27 23.07
N ASP A 322 -31.17 52.42 22.49
CA ASP A 322 -32.29 52.79 21.62
C ASP A 322 -33.65 52.53 22.30
N GLY A 323 -33.66 52.54 23.63
CA GLY A 323 -34.82 52.16 24.44
C GLY A 323 -35.83 53.29 24.69
N PRO A 324 -36.92 53.01 25.45
CA PRO A 324 -38.03 53.94 25.61
C PRO A 324 -37.62 55.28 26.25
N MET A 325 -38.15 56.37 25.69
CA MET A 325 -37.98 57.72 26.20
C MET A 325 -38.61 57.89 27.58
N GLN A 326 -37.87 58.53 28.48
CA GLN A 326 -38.26 58.80 29.87
C GLN A 326 -38.65 60.26 30.12
N GLY A 327 -38.19 61.19 29.26
CA GLY A 327 -38.45 62.62 29.35
C GLY A 327 -37.29 63.44 28.80
N TRP A 328 -37.32 64.75 28.98
CA TRP A 328 -36.20 65.66 28.74
C TRP A 328 -35.57 66.10 30.07
N MET A 329 -34.25 66.27 30.13
CA MET A 329 -33.54 66.79 31.32
C MET A 329 -32.50 67.84 30.92
N LYS A 330 -32.16 68.76 31.83
CA LYS A 330 -31.20 69.85 31.55
C LYS A 330 -29.77 69.33 31.47
N GLN A 331 -28.97 69.92 30.58
CA GLN A 331 -27.54 69.62 30.45
C GLN A 331 -26.75 69.70 31.78
N ASN A 332 -27.11 70.64 32.66
CA ASN A 332 -26.36 70.87 33.89
C ASN A 332 -26.51 69.72 34.91
N ASP A 333 -27.60 68.97 34.85
CA ASP A 333 -27.94 67.89 35.80
C ASP A 333 -27.23 66.56 35.46
N LEU A 334 -26.47 66.54 34.36
CA LEU A 334 -26.04 65.32 33.65
C LEU A 334 -24.52 65.27 33.45
N ASP A 335 -23.94 64.07 33.61
CA ASP A 335 -22.54 63.75 33.25
C ASP A 335 -22.51 63.03 31.91
N LEU A 336 -22.09 63.73 30.85
CA LEU A 336 -22.17 63.25 29.46
C LEU A 336 -20.92 62.50 29.01
N TYR A 337 -21.11 61.33 28.39
CA TYR A 337 -20.08 60.51 27.78
C TYR A 337 -20.47 60.25 26.31
N ASN A 338 -19.62 60.64 25.35
CA ASN A 338 -19.89 60.40 23.92
C ASN A 338 -20.09 58.90 23.64
N ILE A 339 -21.07 58.57 22.80
CA ILE A 339 -21.19 57.24 22.19
C ILE A 339 -20.68 57.31 20.75
N PHE A 340 -19.79 56.39 20.41
CA PHE A 340 -19.28 56.21 19.05
C PHE A 340 -19.52 54.78 18.55
N ASN A 341 -19.50 54.63 17.23
CA ASN A 341 -19.41 53.33 16.55
C ASN A 341 -20.51 52.31 16.91
N HIS A 342 -21.71 52.75 17.28
CA HIS A 342 -22.82 51.81 17.51
C HIS A 342 -23.19 51.12 16.19
N ARG A 343 -23.02 49.79 16.14
CA ARG A 343 -23.29 48.96 14.96
C ARG A 343 -23.51 47.50 15.34
N LYS A 344 -24.12 46.75 14.42
CA LYS A 344 -24.07 45.28 14.43
C LYS A 344 -22.62 44.79 14.30
N HIS A 345 -22.26 43.76 15.07
CA HIS A 345 -20.93 43.18 15.16
C HIS A 345 -21.05 41.72 15.60
N ASN A 346 -21.00 40.80 14.64
CA ASN A 346 -21.11 39.37 14.89
C ASN A 346 -19.72 38.78 15.16
N GLU A 347 -19.41 38.42 16.40
CA GLU A 347 -18.11 37.81 16.76
C GLU A 347 -18.22 36.90 17.99
N THR A 348 -17.74 35.66 17.89
CA THR A 348 -17.63 34.76 19.05
C THR A 348 -16.34 35.05 19.80
N LEU A 349 -16.49 35.46 21.06
CA LEU A 349 -15.45 35.86 22.00
C LEU A 349 -15.57 35.01 23.27
N TYR A 350 -14.60 35.09 24.18
CA TYR A 350 -14.55 34.25 25.37
C TYR A 350 -14.30 35.06 26.64
N VAL A 351 -14.99 34.75 27.73
CA VAL A 351 -14.81 35.41 29.03
C VAL A 351 -13.40 35.10 29.56
N ASN A 352 -12.62 36.17 29.77
CA ASN A 352 -11.29 36.09 30.36
C ASN A 352 -11.38 35.46 31.76
N SER A 353 -10.59 34.42 32.01
CA SER A 353 -10.61 33.64 33.26
C SER A 353 -10.39 34.49 34.51
N ASN A 354 -9.58 35.54 34.40
CA ASN A 354 -9.28 36.48 35.49
C ASN A 354 -10.47 37.38 35.87
N HIS A 355 -11.48 37.49 35.00
CA HIS A 355 -12.65 38.36 35.16
C HIS A 355 -13.95 37.61 35.46
N LYS A 356 -13.89 36.30 35.74
CA LYS A 356 -15.05 35.44 36.07
C LYS A 356 -15.94 35.94 37.22
N ASN A 357 -15.43 36.79 38.12
CA ASN A 357 -16.23 37.37 39.22
C ASN A 357 -16.92 38.71 38.89
N ASP A 358 -16.62 39.30 37.72
CA ASP A 358 -17.27 40.53 37.24
C ASP A 358 -18.68 40.20 36.69
N TYR A 359 -19.39 41.22 36.19
CA TYR A 359 -20.81 41.12 35.83
C TYR A 359 -21.07 41.38 34.34
N LEU A 360 -22.05 40.65 33.80
CA LEU A 360 -22.78 41.00 32.58
C LEU A 360 -23.74 42.16 32.91
N LEU A 361 -23.85 43.16 32.03
CA LEU A 361 -24.56 44.40 32.29
C LEU A 361 -25.82 44.55 31.42
N ALA A 362 -26.88 45.15 31.96
CA ALA A 362 -28.11 45.45 31.22
C ALA A 362 -27.93 46.61 30.23
N ASP A 363 -26.98 47.50 30.52
CA ASP A 363 -26.64 48.69 29.74
C ASP A 363 -25.10 48.84 29.67
N PRO A 364 -24.52 49.36 28.58
CA PRO A 364 -23.09 49.64 28.51
C PRO A 364 -22.72 50.73 29.51
N TYR A 365 -21.56 50.60 30.14
CA TYR A 365 -21.15 51.44 31.29
C TYR A 365 -22.18 51.42 32.45
N GLY A 366 -22.97 50.35 32.59
CA GLY A 366 -23.96 50.18 33.66
C GLY A 366 -23.35 50.15 35.07
N THR A 367 -24.20 50.39 36.08
CA THR A 367 -23.85 50.37 37.50
C THR A 367 -24.29 49.08 38.19
N SER A 368 -24.14 48.99 39.51
CA SER A 368 -24.70 47.89 40.33
C SER A 368 -26.23 47.76 40.24
N LYS A 369 -26.97 48.78 39.79
CA LYS A 369 -28.41 48.69 39.46
C LYS A 369 -28.68 48.00 38.11
N GLN A 370 -27.64 47.81 37.30
CA GLN A 370 -27.69 47.31 35.92
C GLN A 370 -26.82 46.05 35.76
N HIS A 371 -26.54 45.33 36.85
CA HIS A 371 -25.93 44.00 36.79
C HIS A 371 -27.00 42.95 36.46
N VAL A 372 -26.79 42.15 35.42
CA VAL A 372 -27.69 41.03 35.04
C VAL A 372 -27.31 39.77 35.82
N LYS A 373 -26.06 39.32 35.67
CA LYS A 373 -25.51 38.10 36.29
C LYS A 373 -24.00 38.22 36.41
N LYS A 374 -23.34 37.41 37.24
CA LYS A 374 -21.86 37.30 37.21
C LYS A 374 -21.43 36.43 36.05
N LEU A 375 -20.28 36.75 35.44
CA LEU A 375 -19.76 36.09 34.23
C LEU A 375 -19.41 34.60 34.39
N LYS A 376 -19.34 34.09 35.63
CA LYS A 376 -19.20 32.66 35.95
C LYS A 376 -20.52 31.93 36.20
N ASP A 377 -21.58 32.66 36.55
CA ASP A 377 -22.86 32.10 36.99
C ASP A 377 -23.85 31.94 35.81
N THR A 378 -23.42 32.31 34.59
CA THR A 378 -24.14 32.23 33.29
C THR A 378 -24.12 30.86 32.61
N GLY A 379 -23.36 29.90 33.13
CA GLY A 379 -23.27 28.53 32.58
C GLY A 379 -22.41 28.39 31.31
N SER A 380 -21.81 29.46 30.79
CA SER A 380 -20.90 29.42 29.64
C SER A 380 -19.79 30.45 29.77
N SER A 381 -18.62 30.15 29.20
CA SER A 381 -17.53 31.10 28.97
C SER A 381 -17.52 31.69 27.55
N THR A 382 -18.35 31.18 26.64
CA THR A 382 -18.44 31.65 25.25
C THR A 382 -19.46 32.76 25.13
N PHE A 383 -19.02 33.93 24.68
CA PHE A 383 -19.83 35.13 24.45
C PHE A 383 -20.01 35.35 22.94
N ASN A 384 -21.25 35.29 22.46
CA ASN A 384 -21.55 35.59 21.06
C ASN A 384 -21.98 37.04 20.94
N ALA A 385 -21.04 37.92 20.57
CA ALA A 385 -21.36 39.32 20.30
C ALA A 385 -22.25 39.43 19.06
N THR A 386 -23.24 40.32 19.12
CA THR A 386 -24.14 40.68 18.02
C THR A 386 -24.09 42.18 17.70
N GLU A 387 -23.70 43.02 18.66
CA GLU A 387 -23.57 44.47 18.50
C GLU A 387 -22.36 45.01 19.27
N THR A 388 -21.86 46.18 18.87
CA THR A 388 -20.77 46.88 19.58
C THR A 388 -21.01 48.38 19.57
N LEU A 389 -20.56 49.05 20.63
CA LEU A 389 -20.43 50.51 20.69
C LEU A 389 -19.27 50.91 21.60
N LYS A 390 -18.91 52.18 21.58
CA LYS A 390 -17.86 52.75 22.43
C LYS A 390 -18.43 53.87 23.29
N VAL A 391 -18.34 53.73 24.63
CA VAL A 391 -18.67 54.80 25.58
C VAL A 391 -17.39 55.52 25.97
N GLY A 392 -17.23 56.76 25.52
CA GLY A 392 -16.01 57.54 25.70
C GLY A 392 -14.78 56.83 25.11
N ALA A 393 -13.91 56.32 25.99
CA ALA A 393 -12.70 55.57 25.61
C ALA A 393 -12.91 54.05 25.52
N VAL A 394 -14.02 53.50 26.01
CA VAL A 394 -14.18 52.07 26.32
C VAL A 394 -15.14 51.37 25.35
N THR A 395 -14.68 50.29 24.72
CA THR A 395 -15.49 49.42 23.85
C THR A 395 -16.36 48.47 24.68
N TYR A 396 -17.63 48.35 24.30
CA TYR A 396 -18.59 47.39 24.81
C TYR A 396 -19.15 46.54 23.66
N TYR A 397 -19.51 45.30 23.98
CA TYR A 397 -20.22 44.38 23.09
C TYR A 397 -21.52 43.95 23.75
N TYR A 398 -22.61 43.89 22.97
CA TYR A 398 -23.85 43.21 23.34
C TYR A 398 -23.87 41.81 22.75
N GLY A 399 -24.48 40.84 23.44
CA GLY A 399 -24.52 39.47 22.99
C GLY A 399 -25.02 38.49 24.04
N THR A 400 -24.95 37.20 23.71
CA THR A 400 -25.38 36.10 24.60
C THR A 400 -24.18 35.44 25.29
N LEU A 401 -24.35 35.13 26.57
CA LEU A 401 -23.42 34.38 27.42
C LEU A 401 -24.18 33.26 28.13
N GLY A 402 -24.17 32.06 27.54
CA GLY A 402 -24.88 30.90 28.11
C GLY A 402 -26.39 31.13 28.17
N ASP A 403 -26.95 31.18 29.38
CA ASP A 403 -28.39 31.39 29.63
C ASP A 403 -28.83 32.87 29.67
N SER A 404 -27.91 33.81 29.46
CA SER A 404 -28.12 35.24 29.69
C SER A 404 -27.70 36.10 28.49
N GLU A 405 -28.31 37.27 28.33
CA GLU A 405 -27.88 38.30 27.37
C GLU A 405 -27.48 39.60 28.09
N GLY A 406 -26.65 40.43 27.43
CA GLY A 406 -26.27 41.73 27.96
C GLY A 406 -24.97 42.29 27.38
N TRP A 407 -24.57 43.44 27.93
CA TRP A 407 -23.36 44.17 27.61
C TRP A 407 -22.15 43.71 28.44
N ILE A 408 -21.01 43.58 27.78
CA ILE A 408 -19.71 43.30 28.42
C ILE A 408 -18.63 44.21 27.84
N THR A 409 -17.63 44.58 28.65
CA THR A 409 -16.48 45.39 28.21
C THR A 409 -15.46 44.54 27.47
N GLU A 410 -14.87 45.06 26.40
CA GLU A 410 -13.81 44.40 25.61
C GLU A 410 -12.66 43.83 26.47
N SER A 411 -12.22 44.56 27.51
CA SER A 411 -11.16 44.09 28.44
C SER A 411 -11.52 42.85 29.27
N ARG A 412 -12.78 42.39 29.24
CA ARG A 412 -13.24 41.16 29.92
C ARG A 412 -13.30 39.96 28.99
N LEU A 413 -13.03 40.17 27.70
CA LEU A 413 -13.06 39.16 26.67
C LEU A 413 -11.65 38.83 26.18
N THR A 414 -11.51 37.64 25.62
CA THR A 414 -10.35 37.18 24.83
C THR A 414 -10.85 36.58 23.52
N LYS A 415 -10.01 36.64 22.48
CA LYS A 415 -10.23 35.86 21.25
C LYS A 415 -9.62 34.47 21.44
N GLN A 416 -10.23 33.43 20.87
CA GLN A 416 -9.67 32.08 20.92
C GLN A 416 -8.32 32.05 20.17
N ALA A 417 -7.28 31.53 20.83
CA ALA A 417 -5.99 31.33 20.20
C ALA A 417 -6.14 30.39 18.99
N GLN A 418 -5.72 30.85 17.82
CA GLN A 418 -5.81 30.01 16.62
C GLN A 418 -4.69 28.94 16.65
N PRO A 419 -5.00 27.68 16.31
CA PRO A 419 -4.01 26.61 16.25
C PRO A 419 -2.93 26.93 15.20
N LYS A 420 -1.66 26.76 15.58
CA LYS A 420 -0.51 26.98 14.68
C LYS A 420 -0.04 25.65 14.10
N TYR A 421 -0.23 25.47 12.79
CA TYR A 421 0.11 24.23 12.08
C TYR A 421 1.54 24.26 11.53
N SER A 422 2.20 23.09 11.49
CA SER A 422 3.49 22.89 10.81
C SER A 422 3.70 21.41 10.43
N ASP A 423 4.48 21.16 9.39
CA ASP A 423 4.81 19.81 8.91
C ASP A 423 5.46 18.95 10.01
N ALA A 424 5.07 17.67 10.08
CA ALA A 424 5.69 16.68 10.96
C ALA A 424 5.84 15.35 10.21
N ARG A 425 6.89 14.58 10.50
CA ARG A 425 7.13 13.28 9.82
C ARG A 425 7.63 12.23 10.80
N PHE A 426 6.68 11.53 11.41
CA PHE A 426 6.96 10.50 12.41
C PHE A 426 6.11 9.25 12.21
N ALA A 427 6.63 8.10 12.63
CA ALA A 427 5.83 6.95 13.01
C ALA A 427 5.58 7.01 14.53
N ALA A 428 4.48 6.47 15.02
CA ALA A 428 4.09 6.59 16.42
C ALA A 428 3.43 5.31 16.99
N ARG A 429 3.57 5.15 18.30
CA ARG A 429 2.86 4.18 19.14
C ARG A 429 2.09 4.91 20.24
N ILE A 430 0.99 4.32 20.71
CA ILE A 430 0.33 4.70 21.97
C ILE A 430 0.89 3.76 23.04
N PRO A 431 1.84 4.17 23.91
CA PRO A 431 2.48 3.25 24.85
C PRO A 431 1.52 2.78 25.96
N ASN A 432 0.63 3.66 26.41
CA ASN A 432 -0.36 3.38 27.45
C ASN A 432 -1.76 3.36 26.85
N GLY A 433 -2.11 2.25 26.21
CA GLY A 433 -3.30 2.14 25.33
C GLY A 433 -4.66 2.49 25.93
N ASN A 434 -4.80 2.46 27.27
CA ASN A 434 -6.04 2.86 27.97
C ASN A 434 -5.89 4.15 28.79
N ASN A 435 -4.69 4.75 28.84
CA ASN A 435 -4.39 5.98 29.59
C ASN A 435 -3.73 7.00 28.66
N ASN A 436 -4.56 7.64 27.84
CA ASN A 436 -4.22 8.69 26.88
C ASN A 436 -5.39 9.67 26.79
N SER A 437 -5.17 10.88 26.26
CA SER A 437 -6.21 11.91 26.15
C SER A 437 -7.27 11.65 25.07
N GLY A 438 -7.20 10.52 24.36
CA GLY A 438 -8.03 10.25 23.19
C GLY A 438 -7.66 11.08 21.96
N ILE A 439 -8.58 11.11 21.00
CA ILE A 439 -8.42 11.75 19.69
C ILE A 439 -9.41 12.91 19.55
N TYR A 440 -8.90 14.06 19.16
CA TYR A 440 -9.63 15.31 18.97
C TYR A 440 -9.90 15.55 17.47
N SER A 441 -11.08 16.05 17.12
CA SER A 441 -11.40 16.52 15.78
C SER A 441 -12.50 17.59 15.84
N PRO A 442 -12.21 18.86 15.47
CA PRO A 442 -10.90 19.44 15.16
C PRO A 442 -9.97 19.47 16.40
N VAL A 443 -8.73 19.95 16.22
CA VAL A 443 -7.76 20.12 17.33
C VAL A 443 -8.26 21.08 18.43
N THR A 444 -9.18 21.98 18.09
CA THR A 444 -9.82 22.93 19.01
C THR A 444 -11.02 22.34 19.77
N SER A 445 -11.33 21.05 19.59
CA SER A 445 -12.44 20.38 20.28
C SER A 445 -12.18 20.23 21.79
N ASN A 446 -13.18 20.58 22.60
CA ASN A 446 -13.15 20.30 24.05
C ASN A 446 -13.33 18.80 24.37
N ASN A 447 -13.88 18.02 23.43
CA ASN A 447 -14.18 16.59 23.59
C ASN A 447 -13.25 15.73 22.73
N SER A 448 -12.92 14.53 23.21
CA SER A 448 -12.13 13.53 22.48
C SER A 448 -12.83 12.16 22.45
N VAL A 449 -12.47 11.34 21.46
CA VAL A 449 -12.91 9.95 21.32
C VAL A 449 -11.79 8.96 21.67
N SER A 450 -12.14 7.75 22.11
CA SER A 450 -11.15 6.73 22.49
C SER A 450 -10.19 6.37 21.34
N ALA A 451 -8.88 6.34 21.67
CA ALA A 451 -7.82 5.92 20.75
C ALA A 451 -7.58 4.40 20.75
N ASN A 452 -8.25 3.64 21.64
CA ASN A 452 -7.87 2.27 22.00
C ASN A 452 -7.85 1.28 20.80
N ARG A 453 -8.60 1.59 19.74
CA ARG A 453 -8.60 0.87 18.45
C ARG A 453 -7.25 0.85 17.72
N PHE A 454 -6.27 1.65 18.15
CA PHE A 454 -4.93 1.75 17.57
C PHE A 454 -3.80 1.22 18.47
N ASN A 455 -4.11 0.68 19.65
CA ASN A 455 -3.11 0.27 20.64
C ASN A 455 -2.08 -0.76 20.10
N ASN A 456 -2.49 -1.58 19.14
CA ASN A 456 -1.66 -2.60 18.49
C ASN A 456 -1.31 -2.26 17.02
N SER A 457 -1.35 -0.97 16.66
CA SER A 457 -0.94 -0.43 15.35
C SER A 457 0.31 0.45 15.47
N THR A 458 0.98 0.68 14.34
CA THR A 458 1.83 1.87 14.13
C THR A 458 1.00 2.92 13.41
N LEU A 459 0.93 4.09 14.03
CA LEU A 459 0.32 5.29 13.46
C LEU A 459 1.40 6.11 12.75
N PHE A 460 0.98 6.97 11.82
CA PHE A 460 1.85 7.85 11.08
C PHE A 460 1.40 9.30 11.26
N ILE A 461 2.37 10.22 11.30
CA ILE A 461 2.17 11.64 11.58
C ILE A 461 2.69 12.45 10.39
N THR A 462 1.84 13.36 9.93
CA THR A 462 2.04 14.26 8.77
C THR A 462 2.15 15.74 9.17
N GLU A 463 1.60 16.12 10.32
CA GLU A 463 1.43 17.52 10.73
C GLU A 463 1.37 17.62 12.26
N GLN A 464 1.82 18.75 12.80
CA GLN A 464 1.65 19.12 14.21
C GLN A 464 0.89 20.44 14.33
N ALA A 465 0.19 20.61 15.44
CA ALA A 465 -0.58 21.81 15.77
C ALA A 465 -0.31 22.23 17.21
N ASP A 466 0.20 23.45 17.41
CA ASP A 466 0.29 24.05 18.74
C ASP A 466 -0.99 24.85 19.03
N TYR A 467 -1.73 24.44 20.06
CA TYR A 467 -3.01 25.04 20.48
C TYR A 467 -3.13 25.02 22.01
N ASP A 468 -3.50 26.15 22.60
CA ASP A 468 -3.64 26.34 24.06
C ASP A 468 -2.47 25.76 24.88
N GLY A 469 -1.24 26.14 24.50
CA GLY A 469 0.00 25.67 25.13
C GLY A 469 0.35 24.19 24.92
N THR A 470 -0.46 23.45 24.15
CA THR A 470 -0.32 22.00 23.93
C THR A 470 -0.01 21.68 22.47
N THR A 471 1.02 20.88 22.22
CA THR A 471 1.31 20.32 20.88
C THR A 471 0.47 19.06 20.63
N TYR A 472 -0.23 19.03 19.50
CA TYR A 472 -0.96 17.89 18.97
C TYR A 472 -0.33 17.39 17.67
N TYR A 473 -0.49 16.10 17.36
CA TYR A 473 -0.07 15.49 16.10
C TYR A 473 -1.28 14.94 15.32
N LYS A 474 -1.31 15.19 14.01
CA LYS A 474 -2.28 14.63 13.06
C LYS A 474 -1.92 13.17 12.81
N ILE A 475 -2.75 12.24 13.28
CA ILE A 475 -2.49 10.80 13.18
C ILE A 475 -3.21 10.15 12.00
N HIS A 476 -2.54 9.17 11.39
CA HIS A 476 -3.02 8.33 10.29
C HIS A 476 -2.84 6.85 10.68
N ASN A 477 -3.79 6.00 10.31
CA ASN A 477 -3.68 4.55 10.49
C ASN A 477 -3.35 3.92 9.13
N GLY A 478 -2.10 3.48 8.96
CA GLY A 478 -1.51 3.12 7.68
C GLY A 478 -0.60 4.22 7.12
N LEU A 479 0.52 3.86 6.48
CA LEU A 479 1.56 4.80 6.02
C LEU A 479 1.02 5.91 5.10
N ASP A 480 0.18 5.49 4.15
CA ASP A 480 -0.52 6.35 3.17
C ASP A 480 -2.03 6.43 3.51
N GLY A 481 -2.40 6.18 4.77
CA GLY A 481 -3.79 6.02 5.23
C GLY A 481 -4.52 7.33 5.50
N ALA A 482 -5.85 7.25 5.64
CA ALA A 482 -6.68 8.41 5.96
C ALA A 482 -6.39 8.98 7.38
N MET A 483 -6.52 10.31 7.51
CA MET A 483 -6.43 11.00 8.80
C MET A 483 -7.48 10.45 9.79
N GLN A 484 -7.04 10.17 11.01
CA GLN A 484 -7.87 9.63 12.10
C GLN A 484 -8.25 10.69 13.16
N GLY A 485 -7.58 11.85 13.14
CA GLY A 485 -7.77 12.97 14.06
C GLY A 485 -6.46 13.49 14.63
N TRP A 486 -6.54 14.23 15.72
CA TRP A 486 -5.41 14.82 16.45
C TRP A 486 -5.22 14.12 17.81
N MET A 487 -3.99 13.76 18.19
CA MET A 487 -3.66 13.30 19.55
C MET A 487 -2.59 14.19 20.16
N LYS A 488 -2.54 14.32 21.50
CA LYS A 488 -1.48 15.12 22.14
C LYS A 488 -0.12 14.45 21.98
N LYS A 489 0.93 15.25 21.82
CA LYS A 489 2.32 14.81 21.74
C LYS A 489 2.73 13.85 22.88
N ASN A 490 2.26 14.10 24.09
CA ASN A 490 2.62 13.33 25.28
C ASN A 490 1.91 11.96 25.38
N ASP A 491 0.84 11.74 24.59
CA ASP A 491 0.14 10.44 24.50
C ASP A 491 0.84 9.46 23.54
N LEU A 492 1.91 9.90 22.84
CA LEU A 492 2.51 9.20 21.72
C LEU A 492 4.04 9.02 21.88
N GLN A 493 4.51 7.78 21.73
CA GLN A 493 5.93 7.50 21.53
C GLN A 493 6.25 7.63 20.03
N ILE A 494 7.00 8.66 19.66
CA ILE A 494 7.29 9.00 18.26
C ILE A 494 8.69 8.57 17.79
N PHE A 495 8.82 8.26 16.51
CA PHE A 495 10.04 7.83 15.83
C PHE A 495 10.18 8.56 14.49
N GLY A 496 11.35 9.12 14.19
CA GLY A 496 11.58 9.86 12.92
C GLY A 496 11.29 9.01 11.68
N LEU A 497 10.46 9.53 10.77
CA LEU A 497 10.00 8.84 9.56
C LEU A 497 10.76 9.34 8.32
N GLY A 498 11.63 8.49 7.78
CA GLY A 498 12.36 8.77 6.54
C GLY A 498 11.44 8.85 5.30
N LYS A 499 11.99 9.38 4.20
CA LYS A 499 11.34 9.27 2.89
C LYS A 499 11.40 7.80 2.42
N VAL A 500 10.33 7.34 1.76
CA VAL A 500 10.32 6.08 1.02
C VAL A 500 11.36 6.14 -0.10
N ARG A 501 12.08 5.04 -0.35
CA ARG A 501 13.08 4.92 -1.41
C ARG A 501 12.92 3.61 -2.17
N ASN A 502 13.08 3.62 -3.49
CA ASN A 502 13.15 2.39 -4.29
C ASN A 502 14.30 1.50 -3.79
N HIS A 503 14.09 0.20 -3.71
CA HIS A 503 15.09 -0.74 -3.20
C HIS A 503 14.87 -2.14 -3.77
N SER A 504 15.69 -2.52 -4.75
CA SER A 504 15.68 -3.85 -5.36
C SER A 504 16.71 -4.77 -4.69
N GLY A 505 16.25 -5.91 -4.14
CA GLY A 505 17.13 -6.90 -3.54
C GLY A 505 16.39 -8.18 -3.16
N SER A 506 17.08 -9.31 -3.18
CA SER A 506 16.55 -10.60 -2.70
C SER A 506 17.13 -10.94 -1.33
N TYR A 507 16.28 -11.43 -0.43
CA TYR A 507 16.60 -11.71 0.97
C TYR A 507 16.04 -13.07 1.41
N THR A 508 16.63 -13.64 2.46
CA THR A 508 16.12 -14.82 3.17
C THR A 508 15.78 -14.44 4.60
N VAL A 509 14.76 -15.09 5.18
CA VAL A 509 14.42 -14.98 6.60
C VAL A 509 15.60 -15.48 7.44
N LYS A 510 16.25 -14.56 8.15
CA LYS A 510 17.32 -14.86 9.13
C LYS A 510 16.73 -15.22 10.49
N HIS A 511 15.68 -14.52 10.89
CA HIS A 511 15.01 -14.64 12.19
C HIS A 511 13.50 -14.78 11.95
N ASP A 512 12.92 -15.90 12.39
CA ASP A 512 11.55 -16.32 12.06
C ASP A 512 10.52 -16.10 13.17
N ASP A 513 10.96 -15.56 14.30
CA ASP A 513 10.14 -14.95 15.36
C ASP A 513 9.45 -13.65 14.91
N PHE A 514 9.92 -13.03 13.83
CA PHE A 514 9.29 -11.88 13.18
C PHE A 514 8.07 -12.29 12.32
N ASP A 515 7.26 -11.28 11.98
CA ASP A 515 6.12 -11.39 11.06
C ASP A 515 6.25 -10.44 9.85
N LEU A 516 5.40 -10.67 8.85
CA LEU A 516 5.11 -9.79 7.72
C LEU A 516 3.93 -8.86 8.09
N TYR A 517 4.01 -7.57 7.73
CA TYR A 517 3.01 -6.56 8.12
C TYR A 517 2.43 -5.75 6.95
N THR A 518 1.25 -5.15 7.13
CA THR A 518 0.66 -4.17 6.18
C THR A 518 1.46 -2.88 6.10
N ASP A 519 2.13 -2.52 7.20
CA ASP A 519 2.79 -1.24 7.42
C ASP A 519 4.23 -1.40 7.93
N PRO A 520 5.12 -0.44 7.65
CA PRO A 520 6.48 -0.47 8.17
C PRO A 520 6.45 -0.30 9.70
N TYR A 521 7.28 -1.07 10.40
CA TYR A 521 7.24 -1.18 11.86
C TYR A 521 5.85 -1.58 12.40
N GLY A 522 5.13 -2.49 11.72
CA GLY A 522 3.80 -2.96 12.14
C GLY A 522 3.76 -3.64 13.53
N ASN A 523 2.57 -4.09 13.93
CA ASN A 523 2.31 -4.85 15.16
C ASN A 523 1.04 -5.71 14.95
N LEU A 524 0.50 -6.37 15.98
CA LEU A 524 -0.54 -7.40 15.90
C LEU A 524 -1.76 -7.02 15.03
N SER A 525 -2.24 -5.78 15.08
CA SER A 525 -3.40 -5.33 14.27
C SER A 525 -3.08 -5.08 12.79
N GLN A 526 -1.79 -5.12 12.41
CA GLN A 526 -1.26 -4.94 11.05
C GLN A 526 -0.57 -6.21 10.54
N ARG A 527 -0.72 -7.34 11.24
CA ARG A 527 -0.01 -8.61 10.97
C ARG A 527 -0.64 -9.35 9.79
N ILE A 528 0.16 -9.66 8.77
CA ILE A 528 -0.24 -10.44 7.60
C ILE A 528 0.04 -11.94 7.79
N GLY A 529 1.15 -12.30 8.44
CA GLY A 529 1.52 -13.70 8.67
C GLY A 529 2.96 -13.86 9.18
N SER A 530 3.29 -15.04 9.71
CA SER A 530 4.58 -15.29 10.37
C SER A 530 5.68 -15.69 9.41
N LEU A 531 6.91 -15.20 9.64
CA LEU A 531 8.05 -15.49 8.76
C LEU A 531 8.50 -16.96 8.81
N LYS A 532 8.04 -17.73 9.82
CA LYS A 532 8.18 -19.21 9.89
C LYS A 532 7.69 -19.90 8.61
N ASN A 533 6.65 -19.34 7.99
CA ASN A 533 6.03 -19.89 6.77
C ASN A 533 6.87 -19.67 5.51
N TYR A 534 7.93 -18.84 5.56
CA TYR A 534 8.67 -18.40 4.37
C TYR A 534 10.19 -18.67 4.42
N LYS A 535 10.70 -19.48 5.38
CA LYS A 535 12.15 -19.75 5.55
C LYS A 535 12.90 -20.09 4.26
N ASN A 536 12.28 -20.88 3.38
CA ASN A 536 12.88 -21.37 2.13
C ASN A 536 12.47 -20.55 0.89
N THR A 537 11.78 -19.42 1.07
CA THR A 537 11.25 -18.58 -0.02
C THR A 537 12.00 -17.23 -0.03
N PRO A 538 12.69 -16.87 -1.14
CA PRO A 538 13.33 -15.56 -1.24
C PRO A 538 12.30 -14.41 -1.18
N PHE A 539 12.51 -13.47 -0.27
CA PHE A 539 11.80 -12.20 -0.22
C PHE A 539 12.37 -11.25 -1.29
N LYS A 540 11.55 -10.83 -2.26
CA LYS A 540 11.93 -9.86 -3.28
C LYS A 540 11.49 -8.46 -2.83
N ALA A 541 12.44 -7.64 -2.39
CA ALA A 541 12.19 -6.26 -1.97
C ALA A 541 11.98 -5.32 -3.17
N GLU A 542 11.13 -4.31 -2.97
CA GLU A 542 10.69 -3.34 -3.98
C GLU A 542 10.98 -1.89 -3.54
N LYS A 543 10.72 -1.57 -2.26
CA LYS A 543 10.97 -0.26 -1.66
C LYS A 543 11.38 -0.36 -0.19
N SER A 544 11.96 0.69 0.35
CA SER A 544 12.45 0.79 1.73
C SER A 544 12.01 2.08 2.42
N ILE A 545 11.99 2.08 3.75
CA ILE A 545 11.78 3.27 4.58
C ILE A 545 12.59 3.14 5.88
N LYS A 546 13.06 4.27 6.44
CA LYS A 546 13.74 4.31 7.74
C LYS A 546 12.76 4.78 8.81
N ILE A 547 12.70 4.08 9.95
CA ILE A 547 11.91 4.46 11.14
C ILE A 547 12.85 4.44 12.34
N GLY A 548 13.11 5.62 12.91
CA GLY A 548 14.15 5.80 13.92
C GLY A 548 15.52 5.34 13.40
N ALA A 549 16.15 4.39 14.10
CA ALA A 549 17.39 3.76 13.65
C ALA A 549 17.18 2.65 12.59
N THR A 550 15.98 2.04 12.53
CA THR A 550 15.70 0.81 11.78
C THR A 550 15.33 1.05 10.32
N THR A 551 15.66 0.10 9.43
CA THR A 551 15.22 0.10 8.03
C THR A 551 14.18 -1.00 7.84
N HIS A 552 13.06 -0.68 7.20
CA HIS A 552 12.02 -1.62 6.81
C HIS A 552 11.99 -1.74 5.28
N TYR A 553 11.81 -2.95 4.78
CA TYR A 553 11.67 -3.26 3.36
C TYR A 553 10.25 -3.73 3.06
N TYR A 554 9.64 -3.17 2.02
CA TYR A 554 8.41 -3.69 1.41
C TYR A 554 8.78 -4.58 0.23
N GLY A 555 8.07 -5.69 0.07
CA GLY A 555 8.36 -6.67 -0.96
C GLY A 555 7.40 -7.85 -0.96
N SER A 556 7.81 -8.94 -1.61
CA SER A 556 6.98 -10.12 -1.86
C SER A 556 7.65 -11.45 -1.49
N PHE A 557 6.87 -12.35 -0.89
CA PHE A 557 7.11 -13.80 -0.88
C PHE A 557 6.17 -14.45 -1.89
N GLY A 558 6.60 -14.54 -3.15
CA GLY A 558 5.73 -14.99 -4.25
C GLY A 558 4.56 -14.02 -4.46
N ASN A 559 3.34 -14.47 -4.16
CA ASN A 559 2.13 -13.67 -4.33
C ASN A 559 1.83 -12.76 -3.11
N GLN A 560 2.39 -13.04 -1.93
CA GLN A 560 2.03 -12.34 -0.69
C GLN A 560 3.02 -11.18 -0.43
N LYS A 561 2.48 -9.97 -0.26
CA LYS A 561 3.28 -8.74 -0.04
C LYS A 561 3.14 -8.19 1.37
N GLY A 562 4.13 -7.39 1.79
CA GLY A 562 4.11 -6.66 3.04
C GLY A 562 5.47 -6.06 3.41
N TRP A 563 5.53 -5.43 4.58
CA TRP A 563 6.75 -4.88 5.16
C TRP A 563 7.41 -5.85 6.14
N ILE A 564 8.75 -5.84 6.16
CA ILE A 564 9.61 -6.61 7.07
C ILE A 564 10.74 -5.70 7.58
N SER A 565 11.14 -5.84 8.84
CA SER A 565 12.34 -5.19 9.38
C SER A 565 13.62 -5.80 8.80
N ASN A 566 14.63 -4.98 8.50
CA ASN A 566 15.92 -5.48 8.00
C ASN A 566 16.61 -6.44 8.99
N ALA A 567 16.32 -6.34 10.30
CA ALA A 567 16.82 -7.24 11.31
C ALA A 567 16.40 -8.71 11.08
N ALA A 568 15.22 -8.94 10.52
CA ALA A 568 14.68 -10.28 10.25
C ALA A 568 15.29 -10.96 9.02
N LEU A 569 16.12 -10.24 8.25
CA LEU A 569 16.54 -10.62 6.90
C LEU A 569 18.07 -10.71 6.78
N THR A 570 18.52 -11.62 5.93
CA THR A 570 19.88 -11.63 5.38
C THR A 570 19.82 -11.57 3.84
N LYS A 571 20.88 -11.13 3.16
CA LYS A 571 20.93 -11.17 1.68
C LYS A 571 20.76 -12.62 1.22
N TYR A 572 19.93 -12.84 0.20
CA TYR A 572 19.78 -14.17 -0.40
C TYR A 572 20.98 -14.45 -1.31
N THR A 573 21.88 -15.31 -0.83
CA THR A 573 22.76 -16.07 -1.71
C THR A 573 21.98 -17.31 -2.14
N ALA A 574 21.87 -17.57 -3.44
CA ALA A 574 21.35 -18.85 -3.91
C ALA A 574 22.27 -19.97 -3.42
N PRO A 575 21.75 -21.08 -2.88
CA PRO A 575 22.60 -22.18 -2.44
C PRO A 575 23.40 -22.69 -3.63
N GLU A 576 24.74 -22.77 -3.48
CA GLU A 576 25.57 -23.32 -4.54
C GLU A 576 25.10 -24.74 -4.88
N PRO A 577 24.76 -25.02 -6.14
CA PRO A 577 24.18 -26.29 -6.51
C PRO A 577 25.24 -27.40 -6.37
N PRO A 578 24.91 -28.55 -5.76
CA PRO A 578 25.90 -29.57 -5.45
C PRO A 578 26.52 -30.15 -6.72
N VAL A 579 27.80 -29.85 -6.94
CA VAL A 579 28.59 -30.34 -8.09
C VAL A 579 28.99 -31.80 -7.88
N SER A 580 28.00 -32.69 -7.83
CA SER A 580 28.24 -34.13 -7.83
C SER A 580 28.86 -34.55 -9.17
N SER A 581 29.91 -35.35 -9.13
CA SER A 581 30.54 -35.92 -10.33
C SER A 581 29.52 -36.60 -11.25
N PRO A 582 29.62 -36.42 -12.58
CA PRO A 582 28.64 -36.95 -13.52
C PRO A 582 28.66 -38.48 -13.55
N LYS A 583 27.49 -39.10 -13.43
CA LYS A 583 27.28 -40.54 -13.51
C LYS A 583 27.06 -40.92 -14.98
N VAL A 584 27.95 -41.76 -15.52
CA VAL A 584 27.95 -42.14 -16.95
C VAL A 584 27.67 -43.63 -17.12
N GLN A 585 26.49 -43.95 -17.61
CA GLN A 585 26.12 -45.26 -18.14
C GLN A 585 26.68 -45.44 -19.55
N THR A 586 26.94 -46.69 -19.97
CA THR A 586 27.20 -47.03 -21.37
C THR A 586 26.25 -48.13 -21.84
N VAL A 587 25.55 -47.90 -22.96
CA VAL A 587 24.79 -48.90 -23.69
C VAL A 587 25.63 -49.37 -24.88
N LYS A 588 25.74 -50.68 -25.05
CA LYS A 588 26.36 -51.31 -26.21
C LYS A 588 25.31 -52.04 -27.05
N TYR A 589 25.23 -51.70 -28.32
CA TYR A 589 24.33 -52.31 -29.28
C TYR A 589 24.98 -53.52 -29.96
N ASN A 590 24.23 -54.60 -30.14
CA ASN A 590 24.69 -55.80 -30.86
C ASN A 590 24.58 -55.62 -32.39
N ARG A 591 25.04 -54.48 -32.91
CA ARG A 591 25.01 -54.08 -34.33
C ARG A 591 26.11 -53.06 -34.59
N SER A 592 26.91 -53.26 -35.64
CA SER A 592 27.95 -52.28 -35.98
C SER A 592 27.37 -50.96 -36.51
N LEU A 593 28.10 -49.86 -36.31
CA LEU A 593 27.76 -48.52 -36.81
C LEU A 593 27.47 -48.52 -38.33
N ASN A 594 28.19 -49.32 -39.11
CA ASN A 594 27.98 -49.43 -40.56
C ASN A 594 26.64 -50.13 -40.90
N ASN A 595 26.17 -51.09 -40.09
CA ASN A 595 24.83 -51.68 -40.24
C ASN A 595 23.74 -50.62 -40.00
N VAL A 596 23.85 -49.89 -38.89
CA VAL A 596 22.90 -48.83 -38.53
C VAL A 596 22.87 -47.72 -39.58
N LEU A 597 24.04 -47.23 -40.03
CA LEU A 597 24.18 -46.25 -41.10
C LEU A 597 23.56 -46.73 -42.42
N ASN A 598 23.71 -48.01 -42.78
CA ASN A 598 23.05 -48.56 -43.97
C ASN A 598 21.52 -48.51 -43.84
N THR A 599 20.96 -48.82 -42.67
CA THR A 599 19.52 -48.67 -42.43
C THR A 599 19.08 -47.22 -42.57
N GLN A 600 19.78 -46.25 -41.97
CA GLN A 600 19.44 -44.82 -42.08
C GLN A 600 19.38 -44.34 -43.55
N MET A 601 20.36 -44.75 -44.37
CA MET A 601 20.42 -44.36 -45.79
C MET A 601 19.37 -45.05 -46.67
N SER A 602 18.78 -46.15 -46.21
CA SER A 602 17.76 -46.92 -46.93
C SER A 602 16.31 -46.45 -46.68
N LEU A 603 16.11 -45.49 -45.77
CA LEU A 603 14.79 -44.98 -45.43
C LEU A 603 14.10 -44.27 -46.61
N SER A 604 12.80 -44.49 -46.75
CA SER A 604 11.96 -43.80 -47.75
C SER A 604 11.80 -42.30 -47.44
N THR A 605 11.62 -41.96 -46.16
CA THR A 605 11.86 -40.60 -45.64
C THR A 605 13.32 -40.53 -45.17
N LYS A 606 14.22 -40.12 -46.07
CA LYS A 606 15.67 -40.04 -45.77
C LYS A 606 15.97 -39.00 -44.68
N PRO A 607 17.07 -39.17 -43.92
CA PRO A 607 17.62 -38.09 -43.09
C PRO A 607 17.86 -36.83 -43.91
N GLN A 608 17.58 -35.66 -43.31
CA GLN A 608 17.74 -34.35 -43.94
C GLN A 608 18.91 -33.58 -43.31
N ALA A 609 19.46 -32.64 -44.05
CA ALA A 609 20.44 -31.66 -43.58
C ALA A 609 20.00 -30.26 -44.07
N TRP A 610 20.22 -29.25 -43.25
CA TRP A 610 20.01 -27.85 -43.62
C TRP A 610 21.23 -27.30 -44.35
N VAL A 611 21.00 -26.48 -45.37
CA VAL A 611 22.04 -25.68 -46.04
C VAL A 611 21.77 -24.21 -45.77
N ASN A 612 22.79 -23.48 -45.30
CA ASN A 612 22.70 -22.03 -45.08
C ASN A 612 22.31 -21.34 -46.40
N GLY A 613 21.19 -20.60 -46.39
CA GLY A 613 20.60 -19.98 -47.58
C GLY A 613 19.94 -20.94 -48.60
N GLY A 614 20.09 -22.26 -48.45
CA GLY A 614 19.65 -23.27 -49.43
C GLY A 614 18.49 -24.18 -48.97
N GLY A 615 18.09 -24.13 -47.70
CA GLY A 615 16.95 -24.89 -47.18
C GLY A 615 17.27 -26.35 -46.80
N TRP A 616 16.23 -27.18 -46.71
CA TRP A 616 16.35 -28.61 -46.38
C TRP A 616 16.65 -29.45 -47.62
N ARG A 617 17.62 -30.36 -47.52
CA ARG A 617 17.89 -31.41 -48.51
C ARG A 617 18.11 -32.76 -47.84
N ASN A 618 18.09 -33.83 -48.63
CA ASN A 618 18.61 -35.13 -48.20
C ASN A 618 20.06 -34.99 -47.72
N ALA A 619 20.36 -35.56 -46.56
CA ALA A 619 21.72 -35.65 -46.04
C ALA A 619 22.54 -36.67 -46.84
N THR A 620 23.80 -36.36 -47.09
CA THR A 620 24.78 -37.31 -47.64
C THR A 620 25.12 -38.39 -46.61
N ARG A 621 25.66 -39.52 -47.08
CA ARG A 621 26.12 -40.60 -46.20
C ARG A 621 27.20 -40.14 -45.20
N SER A 622 28.00 -39.12 -45.54
CA SER A 622 29.02 -38.56 -44.65
C SER A 622 28.38 -37.76 -43.51
N GLU A 623 27.42 -36.88 -43.82
CA GLU A 623 26.69 -36.09 -42.81
C GLU A 623 25.88 -36.99 -41.87
N VAL A 624 25.18 -38.00 -42.40
CA VAL A 624 24.47 -39.00 -41.56
C VAL A 624 25.46 -39.78 -40.69
N ARG A 625 26.67 -40.08 -41.19
CA ARG A 625 27.70 -40.73 -40.37
C ARG A 625 28.17 -39.82 -39.24
N HIS A 626 28.51 -38.56 -39.50
CA HIS A 626 29.07 -37.63 -38.51
C HIS A 626 28.19 -37.49 -37.27
N PHE A 627 26.88 -37.31 -37.45
CA PHE A 627 25.95 -37.18 -36.32
C PHE A 627 25.58 -38.53 -35.67
N LEU A 628 25.84 -39.66 -36.32
CA LEU A 628 25.59 -41.02 -35.81
C LEU A 628 26.81 -41.65 -35.11
N ASP A 629 28.04 -41.35 -35.54
CA ASP A 629 29.28 -41.91 -35.02
C ASP A 629 29.67 -41.28 -33.68
N THR A 630 29.47 -42.01 -32.57
CA THR A 630 29.69 -41.48 -31.21
C THR A 630 31.16 -41.35 -30.81
N SER A 631 32.09 -41.89 -31.60
CA SER A 631 33.52 -41.97 -31.24
C SER A 631 34.18 -40.60 -31.02
N HIS A 632 33.77 -39.60 -31.79
CA HIS A 632 34.24 -38.22 -31.72
C HIS A 632 33.32 -37.27 -30.92
N GLN A 633 32.16 -37.74 -30.43
CA GLN A 633 31.14 -36.89 -29.82
C GLN A 633 31.43 -36.67 -28.33
N LYS A 634 32.47 -35.87 -28.02
CA LYS A 634 32.98 -35.61 -26.67
C LYS A 634 33.08 -34.12 -26.40
N GLY A 635 32.76 -33.69 -25.18
CA GLY A 635 32.90 -32.31 -24.73
C GLY A 635 31.75 -31.39 -25.18
N GLY A 636 31.61 -30.25 -24.49
CA GLY A 636 30.72 -29.16 -24.87
C GLY A 636 29.27 -29.60 -25.11
N ALA A 637 28.71 -29.25 -26.27
CA ALA A 637 27.35 -29.60 -26.65
C ALA A 637 27.15 -31.10 -26.94
N TRP A 638 28.22 -31.85 -27.27
CA TRP A 638 28.12 -33.29 -27.54
C TRP A 638 27.74 -34.07 -26.28
N ASP A 639 28.28 -33.72 -25.12
CA ASP A 639 27.98 -34.44 -23.87
C ASP A 639 26.49 -34.37 -23.53
N TYR A 640 25.84 -33.24 -23.82
CA TYR A 640 24.41 -33.05 -23.61
C TYR A 640 23.50 -33.77 -24.61
N THR A 641 24.02 -34.31 -25.73
CA THR A 641 23.23 -35.25 -26.56
C THR A 641 23.03 -36.61 -25.87
N PHE A 642 23.91 -36.92 -24.91
CA PHE A 642 23.89 -38.11 -24.07
C PHE A 642 23.30 -37.87 -22.68
N LEU A 643 22.82 -36.66 -22.37
CA LEU A 643 22.13 -36.36 -21.10
C LEU A 643 20.91 -37.28 -20.97
N ASN A 644 20.75 -37.90 -19.80
CA ASN A 644 19.67 -38.83 -19.55
C ASN A 644 18.39 -38.07 -19.15
N LEU A 645 17.47 -37.97 -20.09
CA LEU A 645 16.29 -37.10 -20.06
C LEU A 645 15.13 -37.66 -19.23
N ASP A 646 15.16 -38.96 -18.87
CA ASP A 646 14.19 -39.58 -17.95
C ASP A 646 14.58 -39.43 -16.47
N GLN A 647 15.71 -38.78 -16.17
CA GLN A 647 16.23 -38.62 -14.81
C GLN A 647 16.30 -37.16 -14.39
N ARG A 648 15.52 -36.84 -13.34
CA ARG A 648 15.60 -35.58 -12.62
C ARG A 648 16.93 -35.44 -11.87
N GLN A 649 17.51 -34.26 -11.94
CA GLN A 649 18.74 -33.90 -11.22
C GLN A 649 18.46 -33.38 -9.79
N GLY A 650 17.22 -32.95 -9.52
CA GLY A 650 16.81 -32.46 -8.20
C GLY A 650 17.11 -30.98 -7.96
N ILE A 651 17.12 -30.17 -9.01
CA ILE A 651 17.42 -28.73 -8.94
C ILE A 651 16.30 -28.02 -8.17
N SER A 652 16.67 -27.12 -7.25
CA SER A 652 15.71 -26.42 -6.41
C SER A 652 14.85 -25.45 -7.22
N SER A 653 13.58 -25.32 -6.83
CA SER A 653 12.62 -24.43 -7.50
C SER A 653 13.06 -22.96 -7.48
N SER A 654 13.81 -22.52 -6.47
CA SER A 654 14.38 -21.17 -6.39
C SER A 654 15.49 -20.94 -7.41
N VAL A 655 16.38 -21.92 -7.63
CA VAL A 655 17.46 -21.86 -8.64
C VAL A 655 16.89 -21.91 -10.06
N LEU A 656 15.89 -22.77 -10.31
CA LEU A 656 15.15 -22.78 -11.58
C LEU A 656 14.43 -21.45 -11.84
N ASN A 657 13.85 -20.84 -10.79
CA ASN A 657 13.14 -19.56 -10.87
C ASN A 657 14.05 -18.37 -11.16
N SER A 658 15.21 -18.29 -10.50
CA SER A 658 16.13 -17.16 -10.68
C SER A 658 16.87 -17.18 -12.02
N ASN A 659 17.27 -18.37 -12.49
CA ASN A 659 18.23 -18.49 -13.58
C ASN A 659 17.60 -18.84 -14.93
N LEU A 660 16.61 -19.74 -14.97
CA LEU A 660 15.96 -20.15 -16.22
C LEU A 660 14.64 -19.45 -16.49
N LEU A 661 13.75 -19.44 -15.48
CA LEU A 661 12.37 -18.99 -15.62
C LEU A 661 12.19 -17.49 -15.39
N ASN A 662 13.24 -16.76 -15.01
CA ASN A 662 13.18 -15.32 -14.87
C ASN A 662 12.92 -14.66 -16.24
N ASN A 663 11.99 -13.71 -16.28
CA ASN A 663 11.52 -13.05 -17.50
C ASN A 663 11.12 -14.03 -18.63
N LYS A 664 10.36 -15.09 -18.30
CA LYS A 664 9.81 -16.08 -19.28
C LYS A 664 8.28 -16.07 -19.29
N GLY A 665 7.69 -14.88 -19.42
CA GLY A 665 6.24 -14.70 -19.52
C GLY A 665 5.49 -15.42 -18.39
N ILE A 666 4.47 -16.21 -18.75
CA ILE A 666 3.66 -16.97 -17.77
C ILE A 666 4.43 -18.08 -17.03
N LEU A 667 5.58 -18.52 -17.55
CA LEU A 667 6.44 -19.52 -16.89
C LEU A 667 7.24 -18.90 -15.71
N THR A 668 7.20 -17.58 -15.55
CA THR A 668 7.92 -16.87 -14.49
C THR A 668 7.50 -17.33 -13.09
N ASN A 669 8.49 -17.58 -12.24
CA ASN A 669 8.36 -18.17 -10.90
C ASN A 669 7.78 -19.62 -10.83
N ARG A 670 7.62 -20.35 -11.95
CA ARG A 670 6.96 -21.69 -11.99
C ARG A 670 7.84 -22.90 -11.71
N GLY A 671 9.06 -22.72 -11.20
CA GLY A 671 10.02 -23.79 -10.90
C GLY A 671 9.53 -24.85 -9.92
N SER A 672 8.53 -24.55 -9.08
CA SER A 672 7.82 -25.53 -8.25
C SER A 672 7.02 -26.54 -9.08
N ALA A 673 6.24 -26.07 -10.05
CA ALA A 673 5.46 -26.91 -10.96
C ALA A 673 6.38 -27.75 -11.85
N PHE A 674 7.47 -27.17 -12.40
CA PHE A 674 8.46 -27.93 -13.16
C PHE A 674 9.19 -28.99 -12.32
N SER A 675 9.59 -28.68 -11.08
CA SER A 675 10.23 -29.64 -10.17
C SER A 675 9.26 -30.77 -9.74
N GLN A 676 7.98 -30.46 -9.56
CA GLN A 676 6.93 -31.46 -9.34
C GLN A 676 6.73 -32.34 -10.58
N ALA A 677 6.61 -31.76 -11.77
CA ALA A 677 6.46 -32.48 -13.02
C ALA A 677 7.63 -33.43 -13.30
N ALA A 678 8.87 -32.96 -13.10
CA ALA A 678 10.11 -33.74 -13.19
C ALA A 678 10.12 -34.95 -12.24
N ARG A 679 9.60 -34.78 -11.02
CA ARG A 679 9.44 -35.86 -10.03
C ARG A 679 8.33 -36.85 -10.38
N GLN A 680 7.19 -36.35 -10.89
CA GLN A 680 6.00 -37.16 -11.13
C GLN A 680 6.08 -37.97 -12.43
N HIS A 681 6.74 -37.45 -13.46
CA HIS A 681 6.77 -38.04 -14.80
C HIS A 681 8.13 -38.61 -15.20
N SER A 682 9.07 -38.70 -14.26
CA SER A 682 10.47 -39.13 -14.46
C SER A 682 11.08 -38.48 -15.70
N ILE A 683 11.33 -37.17 -15.58
CA ILE A 683 11.85 -36.34 -16.67
C ILE A 683 12.80 -35.28 -16.13
N ASN A 684 13.87 -35.01 -16.86
CA ASN A 684 14.88 -34.02 -16.49
C ASN A 684 14.27 -32.60 -16.52
N GLU A 685 14.38 -31.87 -15.41
CA GLU A 685 13.72 -30.57 -15.23
C GLU A 685 14.23 -29.49 -16.19
N VAL A 686 15.52 -29.53 -16.56
CA VAL A 686 16.11 -28.56 -17.51
C VAL A 686 15.62 -28.85 -18.94
N TYR A 687 15.50 -30.12 -19.32
CA TYR A 687 14.92 -30.54 -20.59
C TYR A 687 13.42 -30.16 -20.68
N LEU A 688 12.65 -30.37 -19.61
CA LEU A 688 11.25 -30.00 -19.56
C LEU A 688 11.03 -28.48 -19.64
N ILE A 689 11.87 -27.69 -18.96
CA ILE A 689 11.86 -26.23 -19.05
C ILE A 689 12.31 -25.76 -20.45
N SER A 690 13.33 -26.39 -21.04
CA SER A 690 13.78 -26.10 -22.40
C SER A 690 12.67 -26.29 -23.42
N HIS A 691 11.89 -27.37 -23.32
CA HIS A 691 10.70 -27.55 -24.17
C HIS A 691 9.64 -26.48 -23.89
N ALA A 692 9.23 -26.27 -22.64
CA ALA A 692 8.20 -25.28 -22.34
C ALA A 692 8.59 -23.88 -22.83
N ILE A 693 9.85 -23.44 -22.69
CA ILE A 693 10.33 -22.16 -23.20
C ILE A 693 10.23 -22.09 -24.75
N LEU A 694 10.52 -23.18 -25.45
CA LEU A 694 10.43 -23.24 -26.92
C LEU A 694 8.97 -23.24 -27.41
N GLU A 695 8.16 -24.19 -26.95
CA GLU A 695 6.76 -24.38 -27.41
C GLU A 695 5.84 -23.18 -27.07
N THR A 696 6.23 -22.36 -26.09
CA THR A 696 5.47 -21.18 -25.66
C THR A 696 6.05 -19.83 -26.12
N GLY A 697 7.16 -19.83 -26.87
CA GLY A 697 7.86 -18.60 -27.25
C GLY A 697 8.26 -17.76 -26.04
N HIS A 698 9.08 -18.33 -25.15
CA HIS A 698 9.47 -17.75 -23.86
C HIS A 698 8.28 -17.40 -22.94
N GLY A 699 7.21 -18.21 -22.97
CA GLY A 699 6.01 -18.02 -22.14
C GLY A 699 5.07 -16.92 -22.63
N SER A 700 5.16 -16.50 -23.89
CA SER A 700 4.36 -15.39 -24.45
C SER A 700 3.19 -15.82 -25.35
N SER A 701 3.20 -17.04 -25.89
CA SER A 701 2.20 -17.47 -26.89
C SER A 701 0.78 -17.48 -26.31
N GLN A 702 -0.22 -17.16 -27.14
CA GLN A 702 -1.62 -17.09 -26.69
C GLN A 702 -2.13 -18.41 -26.08
N LEU A 703 -1.61 -19.56 -26.54
CA LEU A 703 -1.95 -20.88 -26.02
C LEU A 703 -1.33 -21.14 -24.62
N ALA A 704 -0.17 -20.55 -24.35
CA ALA A 704 0.49 -20.57 -23.05
C ALA A 704 -0.16 -19.57 -22.06
N GLN A 705 -0.48 -18.37 -22.53
CA GLN A 705 -1.22 -17.33 -21.79
C GLN A 705 -2.67 -17.74 -21.49
N GLY A 706 -3.22 -18.68 -22.25
CA GLY A 706 -4.49 -19.33 -22.03
C GLY A 706 -5.60 -18.85 -22.96
N VAL A 707 -6.63 -19.69 -23.10
CA VAL A 707 -7.80 -19.43 -23.95
C VAL A 707 -9.07 -19.72 -23.16
N LYS A 708 -9.98 -18.75 -23.09
CA LYS A 708 -11.30 -18.94 -22.47
C LYS A 708 -12.21 -19.77 -23.36
N LEU A 709 -12.73 -20.88 -22.84
CA LEU A 709 -13.68 -21.76 -23.52
C LEU A 709 -14.97 -21.96 -22.71
N ASP A 710 -16.10 -22.06 -23.41
CA ASP A 710 -17.37 -22.54 -22.86
C ASP A 710 -17.34 -24.07 -22.63
N ARG A 711 -18.43 -24.62 -22.09
CA ARG A 711 -18.58 -26.08 -21.86
C ARG A 711 -18.53 -26.95 -23.13
N ASN A 712 -18.77 -26.35 -24.30
CA ASN A 712 -18.75 -27.01 -25.61
C ASN A 712 -17.37 -26.90 -26.28
N GLY A 713 -16.42 -26.19 -25.66
CA GLY A 713 -15.08 -25.94 -26.19
C GLY A 713 -15.01 -24.82 -27.23
N ASN A 714 -15.99 -23.92 -27.28
CA ASN A 714 -15.96 -22.73 -28.14
C ASN A 714 -15.41 -21.52 -27.39
N ARG A 715 -14.78 -20.58 -28.10
CA ARG A 715 -14.25 -19.35 -27.48
C ARG A 715 -15.38 -18.52 -26.91
N SER A 716 -15.31 -18.19 -25.63
CA SER A 716 -16.31 -17.36 -24.94
C SER A 716 -15.65 -16.45 -23.92
N ASN A 717 -16.04 -15.17 -23.90
CA ASN A 717 -15.52 -14.20 -22.93
C ASN A 717 -15.92 -14.54 -21.48
N ASN A 718 -17.00 -15.31 -21.31
CA ASN A 718 -17.51 -15.80 -20.03
C ASN A 718 -17.06 -17.25 -19.74
N GLY A 719 -16.22 -17.82 -20.60
CA GLY A 719 -15.69 -19.18 -20.46
C GLY A 719 -14.53 -19.31 -19.47
N THR A 720 -14.22 -20.55 -19.09
CA THR A 720 -13.07 -20.90 -18.25
C THR A 720 -11.78 -20.84 -19.06
N THR A 721 -10.72 -20.22 -18.52
CA THR A 721 -9.41 -20.17 -19.18
C THR A 721 -8.68 -21.50 -19.06
N TYR A 722 -8.24 -22.08 -20.18
CA TYR A 722 -7.41 -23.27 -20.22
C TYR A 722 -6.04 -22.98 -20.85
N TYR A 723 -4.99 -23.60 -20.30
CA TYR A 723 -3.58 -23.29 -20.59
C TYR A 723 -2.86 -24.52 -21.13
N ASN A 724 -1.86 -24.33 -22.01
CA ASN A 724 -1.09 -25.43 -22.58
C ASN A 724 0.35 -24.99 -22.88
N MET A 725 1.31 -25.59 -22.19
CA MET A 725 2.72 -25.17 -22.19
C MET A 725 3.62 -25.95 -23.14
N TYR A 726 3.07 -26.88 -23.92
CA TYR A 726 3.85 -27.80 -24.77
C TYR A 726 3.19 -28.04 -26.15
N GLY A 727 2.29 -27.16 -26.59
CA GLY A 727 1.60 -27.27 -27.89
C GLY A 727 0.68 -28.49 -28.07
N ILE A 728 0.37 -29.24 -27.01
CA ILE A 728 -0.24 -30.58 -27.11
C ILE A 728 -1.65 -30.47 -27.71
N GLY A 729 -1.90 -31.16 -28.82
CA GLY A 729 -3.19 -31.11 -29.52
C GLY A 729 -3.41 -29.87 -30.40
N ALA A 730 -2.40 -29.01 -30.56
CA ALA A 730 -2.39 -28.03 -31.63
C ALA A 730 -2.19 -28.74 -32.98
N VAL A 731 -3.14 -28.55 -33.91
CA VAL A 731 -3.12 -29.14 -35.26
C VAL A 731 -3.22 -28.04 -36.31
N ASP A 732 -2.69 -28.32 -37.51
CA ASP A 732 -2.60 -27.35 -38.60
C ASP A 732 -3.96 -26.70 -38.93
N HIS A 733 -3.90 -25.42 -39.30
CA HIS A 733 -5.05 -24.53 -39.52
C HIS A 733 -6.00 -24.27 -38.32
N ASN A 734 -5.86 -24.96 -37.17
CA ASN A 734 -6.60 -24.62 -35.95
C ASN A 734 -5.82 -24.85 -34.65
N ALA A 735 -4.53 -24.49 -34.66
CA ALA A 735 -3.58 -24.77 -33.58
C ALA A 735 -4.05 -24.26 -32.21
N LEU A 736 -4.57 -23.03 -32.14
CA LEU A 736 -4.97 -22.38 -30.89
C LEU A 736 -6.20 -23.06 -30.24
N LEU A 737 -7.27 -23.28 -31.01
CA LEU A 737 -8.49 -23.88 -30.46
C LEU A 737 -8.34 -25.39 -30.24
N GLY A 738 -7.57 -26.08 -31.09
CA GLY A 738 -7.21 -27.49 -30.88
C GLY A 738 -6.47 -27.71 -29.57
N GLY A 739 -5.38 -26.96 -29.34
CA GLY A 739 -4.59 -27.03 -28.12
C GLY A 739 -5.35 -26.58 -26.86
N ALA A 740 -6.28 -25.63 -26.98
CA ALA A 740 -7.13 -25.18 -25.88
C ALA A 740 -8.23 -26.21 -25.53
N ARG A 741 -8.91 -26.78 -26.54
CA ARG A 741 -9.87 -27.89 -26.35
C ARG A 741 -9.17 -29.13 -25.78
N TYR A 742 -7.89 -29.33 -26.09
CA TYR A 742 -7.07 -30.37 -25.44
C TYR A 742 -6.87 -30.09 -23.95
N ALA A 743 -6.39 -28.89 -23.61
CA ALA A 743 -6.21 -28.44 -22.23
C ALA A 743 -7.49 -28.53 -21.40
N GLN A 744 -8.65 -28.20 -21.99
CA GLN A 744 -9.97 -28.35 -21.36
C GLN A 744 -10.28 -29.79 -20.97
N ARG A 745 -10.13 -30.75 -21.90
CA ARG A 745 -10.37 -32.18 -21.60
C ARG A 745 -9.42 -32.74 -20.54
N MET A 746 -8.22 -32.18 -20.41
CA MET A 746 -7.24 -32.55 -19.39
C MET A 746 -7.38 -31.76 -18.08
N GLY A 747 -8.35 -30.86 -17.96
CA GLY A 747 -8.58 -30.05 -16.75
C GLY A 747 -7.47 -29.02 -16.46
N TRP A 748 -6.74 -28.56 -17.48
CA TRP A 748 -5.65 -27.59 -17.36
C TRP A 748 -6.15 -26.15 -17.25
N ASP A 749 -7.00 -25.89 -16.26
CA ASP A 749 -7.59 -24.59 -15.90
C ASP A 749 -6.60 -23.60 -15.24
N THR A 750 -5.34 -24.01 -15.09
CA THR A 750 -4.28 -23.28 -14.39
C THR A 750 -2.91 -23.57 -15.04
N PRO A 751 -1.98 -22.60 -15.08
CA PRO A 751 -0.64 -22.78 -15.64
C PRO A 751 0.12 -23.96 -15.02
N GLU A 752 -0.06 -24.20 -13.73
CA GLU A 752 0.62 -25.24 -12.97
C GLU A 752 0.13 -26.64 -13.37
N LYS A 753 -1.19 -26.82 -13.55
CA LYS A 753 -1.76 -28.07 -14.09
C LYS A 753 -1.28 -28.33 -15.53
N ALA A 754 -1.19 -27.28 -16.35
CA ALA A 754 -0.68 -27.38 -17.72
C ALA A 754 0.80 -27.81 -17.76
N ILE A 755 1.65 -27.27 -16.88
CA ILE A 755 3.06 -27.67 -16.74
C ILE A 755 3.17 -29.14 -16.31
N ILE A 756 2.43 -29.54 -15.27
CA ILE A 756 2.52 -30.89 -14.69
C ILE A 756 1.91 -31.95 -15.61
N GLY A 757 0.64 -31.80 -16.00
CA GLY A 757 -0.04 -32.76 -16.86
C GLY A 757 0.55 -32.84 -18.26
N GLY A 758 1.05 -31.72 -18.80
CA GLY A 758 1.73 -31.69 -20.08
C GLY A 758 3.05 -32.48 -20.11
N ALA A 759 3.79 -32.51 -18.99
CA ALA A 759 5.05 -33.26 -18.89
C ALA A 759 4.89 -34.77 -19.11
N GLY A 760 3.73 -35.34 -18.74
CA GLY A 760 3.40 -36.73 -19.04
C GLY A 760 3.32 -37.05 -20.53
N PHE A 761 2.96 -36.08 -21.38
CA PHE A 761 2.97 -36.26 -22.84
C PHE A 761 4.39 -36.17 -23.43
N VAL A 762 5.26 -35.37 -22.80
CA VAL A 762 6.69 -35.26 -23.18
C VAL A 762 7.43 -36.58 -22.86
N SER A 763 7.20 -37.19 -21.68
CA SER A 763 7.91 -38.41 -21.29
C SER A 763 7.37 -39.71 -21.92
N SER A 764 6.06 -39.84 -22.09
CA SER A 764 5.39 -41.11 -22.41
C SER A 764 5.76 -41.76 -23.76
N ASN A 765 6.18 -40.98 -24.76
CA ASN A 765 6.38 -41.52 -26.12
C ASN A 765 7.78 -42.11 -26.38
N TYR A 766 8.82 -41.63 -25.68
CA TYR A 766 10.21 -41.98 -26.00
C TYR A 766 10.89 -42.78 -24.89
N PHE A 767 10.70 -42.43 -23.62
CA PHE A 767 11.40 -43.09 -22.51
C PHE A 767 10.88 -44.52 -22.28
N ALA A 768 9.58 -44.75 -22.49
CA ALA A 768 8.97 -46.09 -22.50
C ALA A 768 9.52 -47.04 -23.59
N ARG A 769 10.34 -46.52 -24.52
CA ARG A 769 11.02 -47.28 -25.59
C ARG A 769 12.55 -47.34 -25.41
N GLY A 770 13.06 -46.92 -24.25
CA GLY A 770 14.50 -46.85 -23.96
C GLY A 770 15.24 -45.75 -24.72
N GLN A 771 14.53 -44.78 -25.32
CA GLN A 771 15.12 -43.64 -26.01
C GLN A 771 15.28 -42.45 -25.06
N ASN A 772 16.13 -42.63 -24.03
CA ASN A 772 16.17 -41.73 -22.87
C ASN A 772 17.19 -40.59 -23.03
N THR A 773 17.85 -40.48 -24.19
CA THR A 773 18.82 -39.42 -24.55
C THR A 773 18.49 -38.83 -25.92
N LEU A 774 18.86 -37.57 -26.20
CA LEU A 774 18.67 -36.94 -27.51
C LEU A 774 19.29 -37.76 -28.65
N TYR A 775 20.48 -38.33 -28.43
CA TYR A 775 21.11 -39.24 -29.38
C TYR A 775 20.23 -40.46 -29.70
N SER A 776 19.72 -41.14 -28.66
CA SER A 776 18.84 -42.30 -28.84
C SER A 776 17.48 -41.97 -29.46
N MET A 777 16.93 -40.78 -29.16
CA MET A 777 15.69 -40.25 -29.75
C MET A 777 15.88 -39.91 -31.22
N ARG A 778 17.06 -39.42 -31.62
CA ARG A 778 17.36 -39.15 -33.02
C ARG A 778 17.59 -40.42 -33.80
N TRP A 779 18.42 -41.35 -33.31
CA TRP A 779 18.94 -42.43 -34.15
C TRP A 779 18.25 -43.78 -33.96
N ASN A 780 17.70 -44.03 -32.77
CA ASN A 780 17.20 -45.33 -32.30
C ASN A 780 18.13 -46.50 -32.68
N PRO A 781 19.34 -46.61 -32.11
CA PRO A 781 20.31 -47.62 -32.55
C PRO A 781 19.90 -49.06 -32.20
N GLY A 782 18.99 -49.23 -31.23
CA GLY A 782 18.41 -50.53 -30.88
C GLY A 782 17.47 -51.08 -31.96
N ASN A 783 16.67 -50.20 -32.58
CA ASN A 783 15.86 -50.53 -33.75
C ASN A 783 16.00 -49.46 -34.86
N PRO A 784 17.14 -49.47 -35.60
CA PRO A 784 17.54 -48.43 -36.55
C PRO A 784 16.45 -48.01 -37.53
N GLY A 785 16.29 -46.71 -37.72
CA GLY A 785 15.36 -46.14 -38.69
C GLY A 785 13.88 -46.20 -38.29
N THR A 786 13.56 -46.67 -37.08
CA THR A 786 12.19 -46.66 -36.53
C THR A 786 12.06 -45.67 -35.39
N TYR A 787 10.86 -45.09 -35.19
CA TYR A 787 10.54 -44.21 -34.05
C TYR A 787 11.62 -43.15 -33.75
N GLN A 788 12.01 -42.38 -34.76
CA GLN A 788 12.97 -41.28 -34.63
C GLN A 788 12.24 -39.94 -34.45
N TYR A 789 12.72 -39.10 -33.54
CA TYR A 789 12.09 -37.82 -33.21
C TYR A 789 12.11 -36.81 -34.37
N ALA A 790 13.21 -36.77 -35.13
CA ALA A 790 13.45 -35.78 -36.17
C ALA A 790 14.14 -36.37 -37.41
N THR A 791 13.91 -35.75 -38.56
CA THR A 791 14.59 -36.09 -39.84
C THR A 791 15.94 -35.39 -39.99
N ASP A 792 16.12 -34.19 -39.43
CA ASP A 792 17.38 -33.46 -39.42
C ASP A 792 18.50 -34.24 -38.71
N VAL A 793 19.64 -34.46 -39.38
CA VAL A 793 20.82 -35.11 -38.79
C VAL A 793 21.39 -34.33 -37.59
N ASN A 794 21.29 -32.99 -37.60
CA ASN A 794 21.88 -32.11 -36.58
C ASN A 794 21.01 -31.97 -35.31
N TRP A 795 19.74 -32.37 -35.35
CA TRP A 795 18.74 -32.12 -34.30
C TRP A 795 19.23 -32.44 -32.88
N ALA A 796 19.90 -33.58 -32.68
CA ALA A 796 20.39 -34.00 -31.36
C ALA A 796 21.48 -33.06 -30.84
N TYR A 797 22.41 -32.62 -31.71
CA TYR A 797 23.50 -31.71 -31.35
C TYR A 797 23.00 -30.28 -31.13
N ALA A 798 22.12 -29.78 -32.01
CA ALA A 798 21.49 -28.47 -31.85
C ALA A 798 20.68 -28.38 -30.53
N THR A 799 19.92 -29.43 -30.20
CA THR A 799 19.17 -29.50 -28.93
C THR A 799 20.11 -29.67 -27.73
N GLY A 800 21.17 -30.48 -27.85
CA GLY A 800 22.20 -30.65 -26.82
C GLY A 800 22.94 -29.34 -26.49
N ARG A 801 23.21 -28.51 -27.51
CA ARG A 801 23.75 -27.14 -27.31
C ARG A 801 22.79 -26.25 -26.52
N ASN A 802 21.50 -26.29 -26.84
CA ASN A 802 20.50 -25.50 -26.10
C ASN A 802 20.41 -25.96 -24.63
N LEU A 803 20.46 -27.28 -24.37
CA LEU A 803 20.55 -27.80 -23.01
C LEU A 803 21.82 -27.34 -22.31
N LYS A 804 23.00 -27.44 -22.93
CA LYS A 804 24.26 -26.94 -22.37
C LYS A 804 24.11 -25.49 -21.91
N ASN A 805 23.59 -24.61 -22.78
CA ASN A 805 23.41 -23.20 -22.47
C ASN A 805 22.51 -22.96 -21.24
N TYR A 806 21.52 -23.81 -20.97
CA TYR A 806 20.70 -23.73 -19.76
C TYR A 806 21.40 -24.29 -18.52
N TYR A 807 22.20 -25.36 -18.64
CA TYR A 807 23.06 -25.84 -17.56
C TYR A 807 24.15 -24.81 -17.19
N ASP A 808 24.72 -24.13 -18.19
CA ASP A 808 25.65 -23.01 -18.01
C ASP A 808 24.99 -21.84 -17.26
N GLN A 809 23.77 -21.43 -17.66
CA GLN A 809 22.97 -20.40 -16.96
C GLN A 809 22.65 -20.77 -15.50
N LEU A 810 22.56 -22.06 -15.19
CA LEU A 810 22.36 -22.58 -13.83
C LEU A 810 23.66 -22.73 -13.03
N GLY A 811 24.83 -22.51 -13.63
CA GLY A 811 26.14 -22.71 -13.00
C GLY A 811 26.50 -24.18 -12.74
N ILE A 812 25.92 -25.14 -13.48
CA ILE A 812 26.07 -26.58 -13.22
C ILE A 812 26.42 -27.39 -14.46
N LYS A 813 26.79 -28.65 -14.22
CA LYS A 813 26.84 -29.71 -15.23
C LYS A 813 25.69 -30.68 -15.04
N GLY A 814 25.30 -31.37 -16.11
CA GLY A 814 24.37 -32.51 -16.02
C GLY A 814 24.90 -33.60 -15.07
N GLN A 815 24.00 -34.30 -14.37
CA GLN A 815 24.35 -35.35 -13.40
C GLN A 815 24.32 -36.76 -13.99
N TYR A 816 23.45 -37.04 -14.97
CA TYR A 816 23.22 -38.38 -15.52
C TYR A 816 23.39 -38.40 -17.04
N PHE A 817 24.22 -39.32 -17.54
CA PHE A 817 24.48 -39.49 -18.97
C PHE A 817 24.48 -40.96 -19.39
N THR A 818 24.02 -41.24 -20.60
CA THR A 818 24.07 -42.57 -21.22
C THR A 818 24.80 -42.49 -22.55
N ARG A 819 26.04 -43.01 -22.59
CA ARG A 819 26.85 -43.15 -23.82
C ARG A 819 26.38 -44.34 -24.65
N HIS A 820 26.50 -44.23 -25.97
CA HIS A 820 26.05 -45.24 -26.94
C HIS A 820 27.22 -45.77 -27.75
N THR A 821 27.32 -47.10 -27.86
CA THR A 821 28.44 -47.81 -28.53
C THR A 821 27.95 -48.96 -29.40
N PHE A 822 28.73 -49.30 -30.44
CA PHE A 822 28.39 -50.26 -31.50
C PHE A 822 29.36 -51.45 -31.56
#